data_AF-A0A8T4US59-F1
#
_entry.id   AF-A0A8T4US59-F1
#
_cell.length_a   1.000
_cell.length_b   1.000
_cell.length_c   1.000
_cell.angle_alpha   90.00
_cell.angle_beta   90.00
_cell.angle_gamma   90.00
#
_symmetry.space_group_name_H-M   'P 1'
#
loop_
_entity.id
_entity.type
_entity.pdbx_description
1 polymer ?
#
loop_
_entity_poly.entity_id
_entity_poly.type
_entity_poly.pdbx_seq_one_letter_code
_entity_poly.pdbx_strand_id
1 'polypeptide(L)'
;MTSFYKSYSSAMDLHIPNSELGSPTSPMVAKQLEETNKRLNSGMKNIEIGTISADKFEMIPKQHFDEIRRLAKVTDAKISVHAPLVDLAGFPQQQGERAWTEDQRKTAESQVFSIIERSHKLTNGENVPIVFHAGHTQSQEYAVPYDKEKAPDGLQREEYIKENGKIVFDESGEPKTELKPTDVRTMFIVNRDSGEIHRVDHEVKERLGGKKEIWDVNRRLNSLNSTQWDDEKLKILNYQKEIEELRDKLQLKQQQNDAIFKTGLAENEEGEKFKAMLTNNVMDITRMERHINELNRRMASDYESVYNKFVKYSDKEEKEQYKERLEDVKKKYLEFNKEIHKKDLELLNITKKLENASDAEKEQLLQQRKELQDYKFKLSLVQSKQVVTDIADLPAPDIWKPVGEFAIEQTAKTVAGALTRAYKNLKKEGKEKEMPFLALENFFVNAPMSRARELKQVVEEGRKLIAENLQNDPEIKLSKKKAEEEAEKLLAATWDVGHINNLRKAGYEGEELKNLVIKETKEIAPVTRHVHITDNFGFFDSHLPPGMGNVPIKDIMRELGEVWKKQEKEGKLPQKPRSIVEAGGFVAEIGQDPTIHTFEFFGSPLYKVGPTPYFSEKPGYSIGFTYSPHVETFVEFPQQHFNLYGSSFTTLPKTFGGEVGGSSSRFSGTPNN
;
A
#
# COMPACT_ATOMS: atom_id res chain seq x y z
N MET A 1 -12.76 27.82 -32.56
CA MET A 1 -13.53 28.68 -31.63
C MET A 1 -14.95 28.16 -31.39
N THR A 2 -15.68 27.70 -32.40
CA THR A 2 -17.09 27.26 -32.25
C THR A 2 -17.33 25.93 -31.50
N SER A 3 -16.35 25.02 -31.37
CA SER A 3 -16.51 23.81 -30.55
C SER A 3 -16.32 24.07 -29.04
N PHE A 4 -15.39 24.95 -28.67
CA PHE A 4 -15.15 25.39 -27.29
C PHE A 4 -16.40 26.05 -26.68
N TYR A 5 -17.13 26.85 -27.47
CA TYR A 5 -18.38 27.47 -27.03
C TYR A 5 -19.57 26.50 -26.89
N LYS A 6 -19.59 25.39 -27.65
CA LYS A 6 -20.66 24.38 -27.53
C LYS A 6 -20.56 23.58 -26.24
N SER A 7 -19.35 23.20 -25.81
CA SER A 7 -19.12 22.62 -24.48
C SER A 7 -19.37 23.63 -23.35
N TYR A 8 -19.22 24.93 -23.62
CA TYR A 8 -19.55 26.02 -22.70
C TYR A 8 -21.07 26.24 -22.54
N SER A 9 -21.87 26.01 -23.59
CA SER A 9 -23.34 26.15 -23.51
C SER A 9 -24.04 25.03 -22.72
N SER A 10 -23.50 23.80 -22.73
CA SER A 10 -23.94 22.74 -21.80
C SER A 10 -23.42 22.96 -20.36
N ALA A 11 -22.60 23.99 -20.15
CA ALA A 11 -21.95 24.31 -18.90
C ALA A 11 -22.82 25.21 -17.99
N MET A 12 -24.05 25.58 -18.38
CA MET A 12 -24.93 26.42 -17.54
C MET A 12 -25.78 25.65 -16.52
N ASP A 13 -25.63 24.33 -16.36
CA ASP A 13 -26.56 23.52 -15.54
C ASP A 13 -26.10 23.20 -14.10
N LEU A 14 -24.84 23.45 -13.75
CA LEU A 14 -24.30 23.20 -12.40
C LEU A 14 -23.70 24.50 -11.84
N HIS A 15 -24.29 25.01 -10.77
CA HIS A 15 -23.86 26.23 -10.08
C HIS A 15 -23.29 25.87 -8.70
N ILE A 16 -21.99 26.11 -8.48
CA ILE A 16 -21.34 25.90 -7.19
C ILE A 16 -21.00 27.26 -6.56
N PRO A 17 -21.47 27.56 -5.33
CA PRO A 17 -21.10 28.79 -4.63
C PRO A 17 -19.59 28.88 -4.36
N ASN A 18 -19.02 30.08 -4.45
CA ASN A 18 -17.61 30.33 -4.09
C ASN A 18 -17.25 29.78 -2.70
N SER A 19 -18.15 29.89 -1.72
CA SER A 19 -17.92 29.37 -0.35
C SER A 19 -17.72 27.86 -0.26
N GLU A 20 -18.04 27.10 -1.31
CA GLU A 20 -17.84 25.65 -1.37
C GLU A 20 -16.54 25.25 -2.10
N LEU A 21 -15.94 26.20 -2.80
CA LEU A 21 -14.67 26.03 -3.51
C LEU A 21 -13.53 26.52 -2.63
N GLY A 22 -12.34 25.98 -2.87
CA GLY A 22 -11.13 26.32 -2.15
C GLY A 22 -9.91 26.39 -3.04
N SER A 23 -8.80 26.80 -2.46
CA SER A 23 -7.52 26.93 -3.16
C SER A 23 -6.37 26.48 -2.26
N PRO A 24 -5.37 25.79 -2.80
CA PRO A 24 -4.20 25.42 -2.04
C PRO A 24 -3.24 26.62 -1.88
N THR A 25 -2.46 26.61 -0.81
CA THR A 25 -1.25 27.43 -0.70
C THR A 25 -0.18 26.90 -1.65
N SER A 26 0.91 27.66 -1.84
CA SER A 26 2.04 27.15 -2.62
C SER A 26 2.68 25.92 -1.94
N PRO A 27 2.78 24.77 -2.62
CA PRO A 27 3.40 23.56 -2.06
C PRO A 27 4.92 23.62 -1.99
N MET A 28 5.53 24.67 -2.56
CA MET A 28 6.98 24.79 -2.75
C MET A 28 7.70 25.48 -1.59
N VAL A 29 6.98 26.06 -0.62
CA VAL A 29 7.57 26.93 0.41
C VAL A 29 7.07 26.59 1.80
N ALA A 30 7.90 26.75 2.83
CA ALA A 30 7.50 26.52 4.22
C ALA A 30 6.71 27.70 4.83
N LYS A 31 6.63 28.85 4.16
CA LYS A 31 5.97 30.08 4.66
C LYS A 31 4.43 30.05 4.55
N GLN A 32 3.84 28.96 5.01
CA GLN A 32 2.42 28.63 4.87
C GLN A 32 1.46 29.64 5.52
N LEU A 33 1.91 30.39 6.53
CA LEU A 33 1.12 31.48 7.13
C LEU A 33 0.91 32.65 6.14
N GLU A 34 1.97 33.06 5.43
CA GLU A 34 1.90 34.11 4.42
C GLU A 34 1.00 33.68 3.24
N GLU A 35 1.18 32.44 2.78
CA GLU A 35 0.39 31.89 1.67
C GLU A 35 -1.09 31.76 2.03
N THR A 36 -1.41 31.32 3.27
CA THR A 36 -2.78 31.33 3.78
C THR A 36 -3.38 32.73 3.73
N ASN A 37 -2.64 33.75 4.18
CA ASN A 37 -3.13 35.13 4.17
C ASN A 37 -3.41 35.63 2.74
N LYS A 38 -2.58 35.26 1.75
CA LYS A 38 -2.84 35.57 0.33
C LYS A 38 -4.17 34.99 -0.16
N ARG A 39 -4.46 33.72 0.18
CA ARG A 39 -5.72 33.07 -0.20
C ARG A 39 -6.93 33.68 0.51
N LEU A 40 -6.78 34.05 1.78
CA LEU A 40 -7.83 34.79 2.48
C LEU A 40 -8.07 36.15 1.82
N ASN A 41 -7.02 36.86 1.42
CA ASN A 41 -7.14 38.14 0.73
C ASN A 41 -7.82 38.02 -0.64
N SER A 42 -7.64 36.91 -1.35
CA SER A 42 -8.34 36.64 -2.62
C SER A 42 -9.81 36.21 -2.44
N GLY A 43 -10.30 36.09 -1.21
CA GLY A 43 -11.70 35.76 -0.93
C GLY A 43 -11.99 34.29 -0.69
N MET A 44 -10.97 33.42 -0.67
CA MET A 44 -11.15 31.99 -0.45
C MET A 44 -11.61 31.71 0.98
N LYS A 45 -12.62 30.83 1.11
CA LYS A 45 -13.12 30.35 2.41
C LYS A 45 -12.64 28.95 2.74
N ASN A 46 -12.26 28.15 1.76
CA ASN A 46 -11.61 26.86 1.99
C ASN A 46 -10.17 26.97 1.52
N ILE A 47 -9.21 26.71 2.41
CA ILE A 47 -7.79 26.82 2.12
C ILE A 47 -7.12 25.52 2.52
N GLU A 48 -6.41 24.94 1.57
CA GLU A 48 -5.55 23.81 1.87
C GLU A 48 -4.12 24.28 2.06
N ILE A 49 -3.55 24.03 3.23
CA ILE A 49 -2.14 24.33 3.49
C ILE A 49 -1.30 23.09 3.27
N GLY A 50 -0.08 23.22 2.77
CA GLY A 50 0.75 22.03 2.60
C GLY A 50 2.04 22.30 1.87
N THR A 51 2.94 21.34 1.95
CA THR A 51 4.17 21.31 1.16
C THR A 51 4.41 19.90 0.67
N ILE A 52 4.79 19.74 -0.60
CA ILE A 52 5.08 18.41 -1.18
C ILE A 52 6.29 17.76 -0.49
N SER A 53 7.23 18.56 0.03
CA SER A 53 8.48 18.07 0.62
C SER A 53 8.39 17.94 2.14
N ALA A 54 8.80 16.78 2.67
CA ALA A 54 8.73 16.50 4.11
C ALA A 54 9.64 17.40 4.95
N ASP A 55 10.84 17.72 4.47
CA ASP A 55 11.78 18.64 5.12
C ASP A 55 11.20 20.06 5.25
N LYS A 56 10.53 20.56 4.20
CA LYS A 56 9.85 21.87 4.22
C LYS A 56 8.66 21.86 5.17
N PHE A 57 7.92 20.76 5.25
CA PHE A 57 6.82 20.62 6.21
C PHE A 57 7.35 20.68 7.65
N GLU A 58 8.49 20.03 7.93
CA GLU A 58 9.16 20.09 9.23
C GLU A 58 9.64 21.49 9.62
N MET A 59 9.96 22.34 8.64
CA MET A 59 10.35 23.74 8.89
C MET A 59 9.19 24.63 9.35
N ILE A 60 7.93 24.21 9.22
CA ILE A 60 6.77 25.01 9.62
C ILE A 60 6.66 25.03 11.16
N PRO A 61 6.86 26.17 11.83
CA PRO A 61 6.78 26.23 13.29
C PRO A 61 5.36 25.91 13.80
N LYS A 62 5.25 25.23 14.94
CA LYS A 62 3.94 24.91 15.57
C LYS A 62 3.09 26.17 15.81
N GLN A 63 3.71 27.31 16.08
CA GLN A 63 3.07 28.62 16.26
C GLN A 63 2.34 29.10 15.00
N HIS A 64 2.83 28.75 13.80
CA HIS A 64 2.16 29.12 12.55
C HIS A 64 0.82 28.40 12.41
N PHE A 65 0.70 27.13 12.85
CA PHE A 65 -0.58 26.42 12.87
C PHE A 65 -1.59 27.09 13.82
N ASP A 66 -1.13 27.52 15.01
CA ASP A 66 -1.99 28.24 15.96
C ASP A 66 -2.47 29.58 15.40
N GLU A 67 -1.63 30.29 14.63
CA GLU A 67 -1.98 31.57 14.00
C GLU A 67 -2.87 31.40 12.76
N ILE A 68 -2.61 30.39 11.91
CA ILE A 68 -3.49 30.01 10.81
C ILE A 68 -4.90 29.70 11.33
N ARG A 69 -5.02 28.95 12.43
CA ARG A 69 -6.31 28.68 13.08
C ARG A 69 -7.01 29.99 13.51
N ARG A 70 -6.28 30.95 14.08
CA ARG A 70 -6.85 32.24 14.51
C ARG A 70 -7.38 33.04 13.32
N LEU A 71 -6.58 33.15 12.25
CA LEU A 71 -7.01 33.81 11.02
C LEU A 71 -8.23 33.12 10.42
N ALA A 72 -8.23 31.79 10.34
CA ALA A 72 -9.35 31.00 9.86
C ALA A 72 -10.62 31.24 10.69
N LYS A 73 -10.50 31.31 12.02
CA LYS A 73 -11.63 31.61 12.92
C LYS A 73 -12.20 33.00 12.72
N VAL A 74 -11.35 34.02 12.58
CA VAL A 74 -11.78 35.42 12.39
C VAL A 74 -12.46 35.61 11.04
N THR A 75 -12.06 34.83 10.04
CA THR A 75 -12.54 34.96 8.66
C THR A 75 -13.62 33.95 8.30
N ASP A 76 -14.03 33.08 9.22
CA ASP A 76 -14.90 31.93 8.93
C ASP A 76 -14.38 31.07 7.76
N ALA A 77 -13.05 30.91 7.69
CA ALA A 77 -12.40 30.04 6.73
C ALA A 77 -12.16 28.65 7.33
N LYS A 78 -12.13 27.65 6.45
CA LYS A 78 -11.92 26.24 6.77
C LYS A 78 -10.57 25.81 6.22
N ILE A 79 -9.80 25.12 7.05
CA ILE A 79 -8.44 24.69 6.72
C ILE A 79 -8.40 23.17 6.53
N SER A 80 -7.81 22.71 5.44
CA SER A 80 -7.30 21.35 5.24
C SER A 80 -5.78 21.37 5.14
N VAL A 81 -5.17 20.19 5.23
CA VAL A 81 -3.72 20.01 5.12
C VAL A 81 -3.43 19.04 4.00
N HIS A 82 -2.66 19.45 2.99
CA HIS A 82 -2.01 18.53 2.07
C HIS A 82 -0.69 18.08 2.69
N ALA A 83 -0.59 16.79 3.03
CA ALA A 83 0.61 16.23 3.61
C ALA A 83 1.75 16.14 2.57
N PRO A 84 3.02 16.14 3.01
CA PRO A 84 4.14 15.84 2.12
C PRO A 84 4.09 14.41 1.58
N LEU A 85 4.86 14.15 0.52
CA LEU A 85 4.97 12.83 -0.08
C LEU A 85 5.60 11.84 0.92
N VAL A 86 4.77 10.93 1.42
CA VAL A 86 5.15 9.82 2.30
C VAL A 86 4.60 8.53 1.71
N ASP A 87 5.45 7.54 1.43
CA ASP A 87 4.97 6.24 0.98
C ASP A 87 4.36 5.48 2.17
N LEU A 88 3.02 5.48 2.25
CA LEU A 88 2.25 4.92 3.37
C LEU A 88 2.40 3.41 3.49
N ALA A 89 2.72 2.72 2.39
CA ALA A 89 3.00 1.29 2.38
C ALA A 89 4.44 0.98 2.85
N GLY A 90 5.32 1.99 2.90
CA GLY A 90 6.70 1.85 3.35
C GLY A 90 7.67 1.42 2.26
N PHE A 91 7.32 1.60 0.98
CA PHE A 91 8.25 1.33 -0.11
C PHE A 91 9.36 2.38 -0.20
N PRO A 92 10.58 1.98 -0.62
CA PRO A 92 11.68 2.92 -0.78
C PRO A 92 11.43 3.89 -1.94
N GLN A 93 11.72 5.17 -1.73
CA GLN A 93 11.47 6.24 -2.71
C GLN A 93 12.38 6.21 -3.96
N GLN A 94 13.52 5.51 -3.92
CA GLN A 94 14.37 5.30 -5.10
C GLN A 94 14.01 3.99 -5.78
N GLN A 95 13.65 4.05 -7.07
CA GLN A 95 13.57 2.88 -7.92
C GLN A 95 14.98 2.28 -8.07
N GLY A 96 15.18 1.08 -7.51
CA GLY A 96 16.43 0.33 -7.60
C GLY A 96 16.87 -0.28 -6.26
N GLU A 97 16.90 -1.61 -6.24
CA GLU A 97 17.71 -2.48 -5.34
C GLU A 97 17.49 -2.41 -3.83
N ARG A 98 16.49 -1.69 -3.31
CA ARG A 98 16.11 -1.80 -1.90
C ARG A 98 14.84 -2.61 -1.73
N ALA A 99 14.96 -3.74 -1.04
CA ALA A 99 13.82 -4.51 -0.57
C ALA A 99 12.97 -3.66 0.38
N TRP A 100 11.65 -3.86 0.31
CA TRP A 100 10.71 -3.35 1.30
C TRP A 100 11.03 -3.92 2.69
N THR A 101 10.92 -3.10 3.73
CA THR A 101 11.06 -3.57 5.11
C THR A 101 9.97 -3.02 6.02
N GLU A 102 9.62 -3.79 7.04
CA GLU A 102 8.64 -3.37 8.06
C GLU A 102 9.09 -2.11 8.83
N ASP A 103 10.41 -1.90 8.98
CA ASP A 103 10.95 -0.71 9.66
C ASP A 103 10.73 0.57 8.84
N GLN A 104 10.78 0.49 7.50
CA GLN A 104 10.42 1.61 6.62
C GLN A 104 8.94 1.97 6.77
N ARG A 105 8.06 0.97 6.79
CA ARG A 105 6.62 1.17 7.04
C ARG A 105 6.37 1.83 8.41
N LYS A 106 7.02 1.36 9.47
CA LYS A 106 6.92 1.98 10.82
C LYS A 106 7.47 3.41 10.88
N THR A 107 8.47 3.71 10.06
CA THR A 107 8.98 5.08 9.91
C THR A 107 7.93 5.97 9.25
N ALA A 108 7.29 5.52 8.18
CA ALA A 108 6.17 6.22 7.55
C ALA A 108 5.01 6.45 8.54
N GLU A 109 4.66 5.43 9.35
CA GLU A 109 3.63 5.55 10.40
C GLU A 109 3.98 6.66 11.42
N SER A 110 5.25 6.76 11.82
CA SER A 110 5.72 7.80 12.73
C SER A 110 5.66 9.19 12.11
N GLN A 111 5.93 9.32 10.81
CA GLN A 111 5.80 10.58 10.07
C GLN A 111 4.33 11.01 9.95
N VAL A 112 3.43 10.09 9.59
CA VAL A 112 1.98 10.33 9.53
C VAL A 112 1.48 10.80 10.90
N PHE A 113 1.90 10.12 11.97
CA PHE A 113 1.56 10.53 13.34
C PHE A 113 2.07 11.95 13.68
N SER A 114 3.30 12.30 13.31
CA SER A 114 3.84 13.66 13.52
C SER A 114 3.05 14.75 12.77
N ILE A 115 2.58 14.45 11.56
CA ILE A 115 1.74 15.37 10.77
C ILE A 115 0.38 15.55 11.44
N ILE A 116 -0.23 14.46 11.93
CA ILE A 116 -1.48 14.51 12.69
C ILE A 116 -1.32 15.37 13.96
N GLU A 117 -0.23 15.18 14.72
CA GLU A 117 0.05 15.91 15.96
C GLU A 117 0.18 17.43 15.72
N ARG A 118 0.69 17.84 14.55
CA ARG A 118 0.75 19.28 14.23
C ARG A 118 -0.58 19.80 13.72
N SER A 119 -1.26 19.00 12.91
CA SER A 119 -2.48 19.43 12.20
C SER A 119 -3.70 19.56 13.12
N HIS A 120 -3.78 18.82 14.23
CA HIS A 120 -4.89 19.00 15.19
C HIS A 120 -4.96 20.43 15.76
N LYS A 121 -3.85 21.18 15.76
CA LYS A 121 -3.81 22.59 16.18
C LYS A 121 -4.61 23.51 15.26
N LEU A 122 -4.94 23.08 14.05
CA LEU A 122 -5.77 23.82 13.09
C LEU A 122 -7.27 23.67 13.39
N THR A 123 -7.65 22.72 14.25
CA THR A 123 -9.05 22.42 14.55
C THR A 123 -9.74 23.63 15.20
N ASN A 124 -10.87 24.04 14.63
CA ASN A 124 -11.71 25.15 15.11
C ASN A 124 -13.19 24.74 15.17
N GLY A 125 -13.48 23.62 15.85
CA GLY A 125 -14.85 23.09 16.00
C GLY A 125 -15.30 22.13 14.91
N GLU A 126 -14.54 21.98 13.82
CA GLU A 126 -14.70 20.94 12.79
C GLU A 126 -13.43 20.11 12.66
N ASN A 127 -13.54 18.84 12.26
CA ASN A 127 -12.38 17.99 11.99
C ASN A 127 -11.62 18.51 10.75
N VAL A 128 -10.31 18.65 10.88
CA VAL A 128 -9.41 19.07 9.80
C VAL A 128 -9.09 17.86 8.91
N PRO A 129 -9.34 17.91 7.58
CA PRO A 129 -8.84 16.92 6.64
C PRO A 129 -7.33 17.02 6.53
N ILE A 130 -6.65 15.88 6.57
CA ILE A 130 -5.25 15.77 6.18
C ILE A 130 -5.19 14.81 5.00
N VAL A 131 -4.87 15.35 3.83
CA VAL A 131 -4.80 14.62 2.57
C VAL A 131 -3.43 13.99 2.42
N PHE A 132 -3.40 12.69 2.15
CA PHE A 132 -2.20 11.95 1.77
C PHE A 132 -2.49 11.21 0.47
N HIS A 133 -1.58 11.29 -0.50
CA HIS A 133 -1.58 10.33 -1.60
C HIS A 133 -1.44 8.91 -1.03
N ALA A 134 -2.35 8.02 -1.45
CA ALA A 134 -2.47 6.67 -0.91
C ALA A 134 -1.26 5.78 -1.26
N GLY A 135 -0.65 6.01 -2.43
CA GLY A 135 0.52 5.28 -2.91
C GLY A 135 1.28 6.06 -4.00
N HIS A 136 2.59 5.88 -4.05
CA HIS A 136 3.49 6.56 -5.00
C HIS A 136 4.31 5.60 -5.85
N THR A 137 4.63 4.44 -5.27
CA THR A 137 5.43 3.40 -5.92
C THR A 137 4.73 2.90 -7.18
N GLN A 138 5.49 2.47 -8.18
CA GLN A 138 4.91 1.88 -9.38
C GLN A 138 4.39 0.48 -9.07
N SER A 139 3.12 0.21 -9.41
CA SER A 139 2.47 -1.07 -9.12
C SER A 139 1.93 -1.78 -10.35
N GLN A 140 1.45 -1.03 -11.33
CA GLN A 140 0.99 -1.60 -12.60
C GLN A 140 1.17 -0.62 -13.76
N GLU A 141 1.20 -1.15 -14.97
CA GLU A 141 1.08 -0.37 -16.19
C GLU A 141 -0.14 -0.84 -16.97
N TYR A 142 -0.98 0.12 -17.32
CA TYR A 142 -2.17 -0.15 -18.11
C TYR A 142 -1.90 0.08 -19.60
N ALA A 143 -2.52 -0.74 -20.45
CA ALA A 143 -2.56 -0.53 -21.88
C ALA A 143 -3.91 -0.97 -22.45
N VAL A 144 -4.50 -0.12 -23.26
CA VAL A 144 -5.65 -0.36 -24.12
C VAL A 144 -5.10 -0.45 -25.54
N PRO A 145 -5.49 -1.46 -26.34
CA PRO A 145 -4.95 -1.58 -27.68
C PRO A 145 -5.49 -0.46 -28.57
N TYR A 146 -4.61 0.12 -29.39
CA TYR A 146 -4.97 1.18 -30.34
C TYR A 146 -5.98 0.72 -31.40
N ASP A 147 -5.94 -0.56 -31.77
CA ASP A 147 -6.89 -1.25 -32.64
C ASP A 147 -7.76 -2.18 -31.78
N LYS A 148 -9.04 -1.84 -31.59
CA LYS A 148 -9.97 -2.60 -30.74
C LYS A 148 -10.53 -3.86 -31.43
N GLU A 149 -10.47 -3.95 -32.76
CA GLU A 149 -10.90 -5.13 -33.53
C GLU A 149 -9.78 -6.17 -33.63
N LYS A 150 -8.53 -5.75 -33.43
CA LYS A 150 -7.38 -6.60 -33.18
C LYS A 150 -6.88 -6.36 -31.76
N ALA A 151 -7.64 -6.78 -30.76
CA ALA A 151 -7.03 -6.98 -29.45
C ALA A 151 -5.81 -7.87 -29.71
N PRO A 152 -4.56 -7.36 -29.58
CA PRO A 152 -3.41 -8.20 -29.79
C PRO A 152 -3.53 -9.33 -28.76
N ASP A 153 -2.92 -10.48 -29.04
CA ASP A 153 -2.76 -11.60 -28.12
C ASP A 153 -2.19 -11.20 -26.71
N GLY A 154 -1.94 -9.89 -26.47
CA GLY A 154 -1.29 -9.21 -25.34
C GLY A 154 -2.16 -8.56 -24.24
N LEU A 155 -3.50 -8.59 -24.33
CA LEU A 155 -4.42 -7.90 -23.38
C LEU A 155 -5.65 -8.75 -23.03
N GLN A 156 -5.43 -10.06 -22.93
CA GLN A 156 -6.43 -11.02 -22.51
C GLN A 156 -5.89 -11.82 -21.32
N ARG A 157 -6.78 -12.22 -20.41
CA ARG A 157 -6.47 -13.15 -19.32
C ARG A 157 -7.31 -14.40 -19.44
N GLU A 158 -6.73 -15.55 -19.11
CA GLU A 158 -7.49 -16.80 -19.01
C GLU A 158 -8.19 -16.87 -17.65
N GLU A 159 -9.50 -17.09 -17.66
CA GLU A 159 -10.29 -17.36 -16.45
C GLU A 159 -10.93 -18.73 -16.52
N TYR A 160 -10.97 -19.44 -15.40
CA TYR A 160 -11.71 -20.70 -15.30
C TYR A 160 -13.21 -20.48 -15.41
N ILE A 161 -13.86 -21.28 -16.25
CA ILE A 161 -15.32 -21.31 -16.33
C ILE A 161 -15.85 -21.96 -15.04
N LYS A 162 -16.68 -21.22 -14.29
CA LYS A 162 -17.30 -21.70 -13.05
C LYS A 162 -18.80 -21.85 -13.21
N GLU A 163 -19.34 -23.04 -12.94
CA GLU A 163 -20.78 -23.31 -12.80
C GLU A 163 -21.10 -23.57 -11.33
N ASN A 164 -22.02 -22.78 -10.75
CA ASN A 164 -22.36 -22.85 -9.32
C ASN A 164 -21.13 -22.76 -8.38
N GLY A 165 -20.12 -21.98 -8.78
CA GLY A 165 -18.86 -21.79 -8.02
C GLY A 165 -17.82 -22.91 -8.20
N LYS A 166 -18.10 -23.95 -8.98
CA LYS A 166 -17.17 -25.05 -9.26
C LYS A 166 -16.58 -24.93 -10.67
N ILE A 167 -15.28 -25.23 -10.80
CA ILE A 167 -14.59 -25.24 -12.10
C ILE A 167 -15.20 -26.33 -12.98
N VAL A 168 -15.51 -25.97 -14.23
CA VAL A 168 -15.98 -26.91 -15.25
C VAL A 168 -14.77 -27.53 -15.93
N PHE A 169 -14.76 -28.85 -16.07
CA PHE A 169 -13.71 -29.58 -16.79
C PHE A 169 -14.21 -30.01 -18.17
N ASP A 170 -13.30 -30.12 -19.14
CA ASP A 170 -13.58 -30.68 -20.46
C ASP A 170 -13.52 -32.22 -20.47
N GLU A 171 -13.79 -32.80 -21.64
CA GLU A 171 -13.83 -34.27 -21.82
C GLU A 171 -12.47 -34.94 -21.58
N SER A 172 -11.37 -34.19 -21.61
CA SER A 172 -10.03 -34.67 -21.32
C SER A 172 -9.64 -34.56 -19.84
N GLY A 173 -10.49 -33.93 -19.03
CA GLY A 173 -10.24 -33.68 -17.61
C GLY A 173 -9.47 -32.38 -17.33
N GLU A 174 -9.27 -31.54 -18.34
CA GLU A 174 -8.64 -30.22 -18.19
C GLU A 174 -9.69 -29.16 -17.82
N PRO A 175 -9.38 -28.20 -16.93
CA PRO A 175 -10.32 -27.15 -16.57
C PRO A 175 -10.59 -26.24 -17.78
N LYS A 176 -11.87 -26.02 -18.10
CA LYS A 176 -12.27 -25.11 -19.17
C LYS A 176 -11.94 -23.68 -18.78
N THR A 177 -11.32 -22.95 -19.70
CA THR A 177 -11.01 -21.53 -19.55
C THR A 177 -11.70 -20.69 -20.63
N GLU A 178 -11.94 -19.42 -20.30
CA GLU A 178 -12.39 -18.38 -21.23
C GLU A 178 -11.40 -17.21 -21.21
N LEU A 179 -11.23 -16.56 -22.36
CA LEU A 179 -10.38 -15.37 -22.48
C LEU A 179 -11.20 -14.11 -22.19
N LYS A 180 -10.78 -13.32 -21.20
CA LYS A 180 -11.38 -12.02 -20.87
C LYS A 180 -10.43 -10.87 -21.17
N PRO A 181 -10.93 -9.74 -21.67
CA PRO A 181 -10.12 -8.53 -21.82
C PRO A 181 -9.55 -8.08 -20.47
N THR A 182 -8.29 -7.65 -20.48
CA THR A 182 -7.64 -6.96 -19.36
C THR A 182 -6.92 -5.72 -19.87
N ASP A 183 -6.91 -4.66 -19.07
CA ASP A 183 -6.18 -3.42 -19.33
C ASP A 183 -4.80 -3.42 -18.67
N VAL A 184 -4.44 -4.46 -17.89
CA VAL A 184 -3.16 -4.54 -17.18
C VAL A 184 -2.12 -5.27 -18.02
N ARG A 185 -1.09 -4.54 -18.44
CA ARG A 185 0.01 -5.09 -19.26
C ARG A 185 1.19 -5.54 -18.41
N THR A 186 1.51 -4.75 -17.40
CA THR A 186 2.65 -4.96 -16.50
C THR A 186 2.14 -4.91 -15.07
N MET A 187 2.66 -5.79 -14.22
CA MET A 187 2.41 -5.77 -12.79
C MET A 187 3.75 -5.84 -12.06
N PHE A 188 3.88 -5.04 -11.01
CA PHE A 188 4.97 -5.19 -10.05
C PHE A 188 4.50 -6.10 -8.93
N ILE A 189 5.35 -7.03 -8.53
CA ILE A 189 5.09 -8.02 -7.49
C ILE A 189 6.16 -7.90 -6.41
N VAL A 190 5.79 -8.13 -5.16
CA VAL A 190 6.70 -8.08 -4.01
C VAL A 190 6.78 -9.45 -3.36
N ASN A 191 8.00 -9.90 -3.07
CA ASN A 191 8.26 -11.06 -2.26
C ASN A 191 8.05 -10.69 -0.79
N ARG A 192 7.06 -11.29 -0.13
CA ARG A 192 6.68 -10.95 1.24
C ARG A 192 7.69 -11.43 2.29
N ASP A 193 8.66 -12.25 1.90
CA ASP A 193 9.75 -12.75 2.76
C ASP A 193 11.01 -11.90 2.61
N SER A 194 11.49 -11.71 1.37
CA SER A 194 12.70 -10.92 1.11
C SER A 194 12.44 -9.42 1.00
N GLY A 195 11.22 -9.00 0.69
CA GLY A 195 10.85 -7.62 0.37
C GLY A 195 11.22 -7.18 -1.05
N GLU A 196 11.82 -8.07 -1.86
CA GLU A 196 12.24 -7.77 -3.22
C GLU A 196 11.04 -7.49 -4.13
N ILE A 197 11.22 -6.56 -5.08
CA ILE A 197 10.18 -6.17 -6.02
C ILE A 197 10.61 -6.58 -7.42
N HIS A 198 9.78 -7.38 -8.08
CA HIS A 198 9.97 -7.81 -9.47
C HIS A 198 8.88 -7.24 -10.38
N ARG A 199 9.23 -7.09 -11.66
CA ARG A 199 8.30 -6.75 -12.72
C ARG A 199 7.88 -8.03 -13.44
N VAL A 200 6.58 -8.23 -13.63
CA VAL A 200 6.02 -9.26 -14.51
C VAL A 200 5.26 -8.60 -15.64
N ASP A 201 5.56 -9.01 -16.86
CA ASP A 201 4.95 -8.50 -18.08
C ASP A 201 4.04 -9.54 -18.71
N HIS A 202 2.96 -9.10 -19.34
CA HIS A 202 2.21 -9.96 -20.25
C HIS A 202 3.13 -10.46 -21.37
N GLU A 203 3.07 -11.77 -21.65
CA GLU A 203 3.83 -12.40 -22.74
C GLU A 203 2.97 -13.43 -23.49
N VAL A 204 3.29 -13.66 -24.77
CA VAL A 204 2.69 -14.74 -25.57
C VAL A 204 3.80 -15.73 -25.88
N LYS A 205 3.66 -16.96 -25.38
CA LYS A 205 4.65 -18.02 -25.58
C LYS A 205 4.18 -18.97 -26.66
N GLU A 206 5.10 -19.45 -27.47
CA GLU A 206 4.85 -20.53 -28.42
C GLU A 206 5.29 -21.85 -27.79
N ARG A 207 4.36 -22.81 -27.67
CA ARG A 207 4.68 -24.17 -27.20
C ARG A 207 5.41 -24.95 -28.29
N LEU A 208 6.08 -26.04 -27.90
CA LEU A 208 6.82 -26.98 -28.78
C LEU A 208 5.98 -27.69 -29.88
N GLY A 209 4.75 -27.26 -30.14
CA GLY A 209 3.90 -27.70 -31.25
C GLY A 209 3.27 -26.55 -32.05
N GLY A 210 3.81 -25.33 -31.94
CA GLY A 210 3.33 -24.13 -32.65
C GLY A 210 2.08 -23.48 -32.05
N LYS A 211 1.49 -24.06 -31.00
CA LYS A 211 0.35 -23.46 -30.28
C LYS A 211 0.84 -22.25 -29.48
N LYS A 212 0.30 -21.08 -29.78
CA LYS A 212 0.47 -19.87 -28.97
C LYS A 212 -0.34 -19.96 -27.68
N GLU A 213 0.25 -19.50 -26.60
CA GLU A 213 -0.32 -19.51 -25.26
C GLU A 213 -0.13 -18.14 -24.62
N ILE A 214 -1.21 -17.63 -24.02
CA ILE A 214 -1.23 -16.33 -23.36
C ILE A 214 -0.77 -16.51 -21.92
N TRP A 215 0.25 -15.73 -21.54
CA TRP A 215 0.78 -15.67 -20.19
C TRP A 215 0.54 -14.27 -19.64
N ASP A 216 -0.65 -14.06 -19.10
CA ASP A 216 -0.99 -12.81 -18.42
C ASP A 216 -0.24 -12.67 -17.09
N VAL A 217 -0.26 -11.47 -16.53
CA VAL A 217 0.48 -11.13 -15.31
C VAL A 217 0.10 -12.00 -14.10
N ASN A 218 -1.16 -12.43 -13.95
CA ASN A 218 -1.59 -13.27 -12.84
C ASN A 218 -1.10 -14.70 -13.02
N ARG A 219 -1.18 -15.22 -14.24
CA ARG A 219 -0.63 -16.54 -14.56
C ARG A 219 0.88 -16.59 -14.31
N ARG A 220 1.61 -15.53 -14.67
CA ARG A 220 3.04 -15.41 -14.37
C ARG A 220 3.32 -15.36 -12.87
N LEU A 221 2.56 -14.57 -12.12
CA LEU A 221 2.67 -14.52 -10.66
C LEU A 221 2.47 -15.90 -10.03
N ASN A 222 1.39 -16.60 -10.41
CA ASN A 222 1.11 -17.95 -9.92
C ASN A 222 2.23 -18.93 -10.28
N SER A 223 2.75 -18.84 -11.50
CA SER A 223 3.89 -19.65 -11.94
C SER A 223 5.16 -19.35 -11.14
N LEU A 224 5.40 -18.10 -10.75
CA LEU A 224 6.55 -17.74 -9.92
C LEU A 224 6.41 -18.31 -8.50
N ASN A 225 5.22 -18.19 -7.90
CA ASN A 225 4.94 -18.81 -6.60
C ASN A 225 5.11 -20.33 -6.66
N SER A 226 4.53 -20.99 -7.66
CA SER A 226 4.65 -22.45 -7.79
C SER A 226 6.07 -22.91 -8.07
N THR A 227 6.79 -22.25 -8.98
CA THR A 227 8.16 -22.63 -9.34
C THR A 227 9.11 -22.43 -8.16
N GLN A 228 9.05 -21.28 -7.50
CA GLN A 228 9.88 -21.03 -6.32
C GLN A 228 9.58 -22.05 -5.21
N TRP A 229 8.29 -22.36 -5.00
CA TRP A 229 7.88 -23.34 -4.00
C TRP A 229 8.37 -24.76 -4.32
N ASP A 230 8.27 -25.17 -5.58
CA ASP A 230 8.76 -26.46 -6.04
C ASP A 230 10.28 -26.55 -5.96
N ASP A 231 11.01 -25.47 -6.25
CA ASP A 231 12.47 -25.41 -6.08
C ASP A 231 12.88 -25.55 -4.60
N GLU A 232 12.17 -24.89 -3.68
CA GLU A 232 12.38 -25.03 -2.24
C GLU A 232 12.13 -26.47 -1.75
N LYS A 233 11.07 -27.12 -2.24
CA LYS A 233 10.79 -28.54 -1.95
C LYS A 233 11.80 -29.47 -2.59
N LEU A 234 12.21 -29.22 -3.83
CA LEU A 234 13.19 -30.03 -4.56
C LEU A 234 14.55 -30.02 -3.86
N LYS A 235 14.96 -28.87 -3.30
CA LYS A 235 16.18 -28.77 -2.48
C LYS A 235 16.15 -29.74 -1.29
N ILE A 236 15.02 -29.83 -0.59
CA ILE A 236 14.81 -30.76 0.52
C ILE A 236 14.83 -32.22 0.03
N LEU A 237 14.13 -32.52 -1.07
CA LEU A 237 14.09 -33.86 -1.66
C LEU A 237 15.48 -34.32 -2.12
N ASN A 238 16.30 -33.41 -2.66
CA ASN A 238 17.67 -33.70 -3.05
C ASN A 238 18.55 -34.07 -1.85
N TYR A 239 18.43 -33.36 -0.72
CA TYR A 239 19.11 -33.75 0.51
C TYR A 239 18.66 -35.13 0.98
N GLN A 240 17.36 -35.41 0.96
CA GLN A 240 16.85 -36.73 1.35
C GLN A 240 17.42 -37.83 0.46
N LYS A 241 17.43 -37.63 -0.86
CA LYS A 241 18.01 -38.58 -1.81
C LYS A 241 19.50 -38.81 -1.53
N GLU A 242 20.27 -37.75 -1.33
CA GLU A 242 21.71 -37.86 -1.05
C GLU A 242 21.98 -38.58 0.27
N ILE A 243 21.16 -38.33 1.29
CA ILE A 243 21.19 -39.06 2.57
C ILE A 243 20.91 -40.56 2.35
N GLU A 244 19.90 -40.91 1.54
CA GLU A 244 19.58 -42.30 1.21
C GLU A 244 20.72 -42.98 0.45
N GLU A 245 21.34 -42.32 -0.53
CA GLU A 245 22.48 -42.87 -1.28
C GLU A 245 23.72 -43.07 -0.40
N LEU A 246 24.03 -42.11 0.47
CA LEU A 246 25.14 -42.23 1.43
C LEU A 246 24.86 -43.34 2.44
N ARG A 247 23.60 -43.53 2.82
CA ARG A 247 23.19 -44.61 3.70
C ARG A 247 23.38 -45.98 3.07
N ASP A 248 23.00 -46.17 1.82
CA ASP A 248 23.18 -47.46 1.14
C ASP A 248 24.67 -47.83 1.07
N LYS A 249 25.52 -46.84 0.77
CA LYS A 249 26.98 -47.00 0.80
C LYS A 249 27.49 -47.31 2.21
N LEU A 250 27.00 -46.59 3.22
CA LEU A 250 27.33 -46.80 4.63
C LEU A 250 26.99 -48.23 5.07
N GLN A 251 25.79 -48.70 4.74
CA GLN A 251 25.32 -50.04 5.09
C GLN A 251 26.17 -51.13 4.42
N LEU A 252 26.54 -50.96 3.14
CA LEU A 252 27.43 -51.91 2.46
C LEU A 252 28.81 -51.99 3.13
N LYS A 253 29.39 -50.85 3.52
CA LYS A 253 30.67 -50.79 4.23
C LYS A 253 30.58 -51.43 5.62
N GLN A 254 29.48 -51.21 6.33
CA GLN A 254 29.20 -51.85 7.63
C GLN A 254 29.08 -53.37 7.47
N GLN A 255 28.31 -53.85 6.47
CA GLN A 255 28.17 -55.28 6.17
C GLN A 255 29.50 -55.93 5.78
N GLN A 256 30.36 -55.23 5.02
CA GLN A 256 31.71 -55.70 4.70
C GLN A 256 32.56 -55.87 5.97
N ASN A 257 32.54 -54.87 6.86
CA ASN A 257 33.26 -54.96 8.12
C ASN A 257 32.74 -56.12 8.98
N ASP A 258 31.42 -56.24 9.13
CA ASP A 258 30.78 -57.32 9.88
C ASP A 258 31.12 -58.71 9.33
N ALA A 259 31.18 -58.86 8.00
CA ALA A 259 31.58 -60.10 7.35
C ALA A 259 33.05 -60.44 7.62
N ILE A 260 33.96 -59.46 7.55
CA ILE A 260 35.39 -59.65 7.86
C ILE A 260 35.57 -60.07 9.33
N PHE A 261 34.85 -59.43 10.26
CA PHE A 261 34.88 -59.79 11.67
C PHE A 261 34.33 -61.19 11.95
N LYS A 262 33.17 -61.55 11.37
CA LYS A 262 32.53 -62.86 11.60
C LYS A 262 33.32 -64.05 11.03
N THR A 263 34.11 -63.82 9.99
CA THR A 263 34.86 -64.87 9.29
C THR A 263 36.30 -65.03 9.78
N GLY A 264 36.78 -64.16 10.68
CA GLY A 264 38.16 -64.18 11.17
C GLY A 264 39.21 -63.86 10.10
N LEU A 265 38.82 -63.36 8.92
CA LEU A 265 39.72 -63.13 7.78
C LEU A 265 40.86 -62.15 8.07
N ALA A 266 40.69 -61.28 9.06
CA ALA A 266 41.71 -60.32 9.50
C ALA A 266 42.82 -60.94 10.36
N GLU A 267 42.65 -62.16 10.86
CA GLU A 267 43.57 -62.86 11.78
C GLU A 267 44.48 -63.88 11.08
N ASN A 268 44.26 -64.14 9.79
CA ASN A 268 44.99 -65.13 8.99
C ASN A 268 46.32 -64.57 8.42
N GLU A 269 47.18 -65.43 7.84
CA GLU A 269 48.45 -65.02 7.20
C GLU A 269 48.27 -63.99 6.05
N GLU A 270 47.10 -63.97 5.38
CA GLU A 270 46.70 -62.96 4.38
C GLU A 270 45.96 -61.74 4.97
N GLY A 271 45.87 -61.64 6.31
CA GLY A 271 45.00 -60.71 7.05
C GLY A 271 45.36 -59.23 6.92
N GLU A 272 46.59 -58.88 6.56
CA GLU A 272 47.04 -57.48 6.38
C GLU A 272 46.20 -56.72 5.34
N LYS A 273 45.76 -57.40 4.26
CA LYS A 273 44.88 -56.80 3.25
C LYS A 273 43.49 -56.47 3.84
N PHE A 274 42.94 -57.36 4.66
CA PHE A 274 41.65 -57.16 5.31
C PHE A 274 41.73 -56.11 6.43
N LYS A 275 42.86 -56.02 7.16
CA LYS A 275 43.12 -54.92 8.11
C LYS A 275 43.16 -53.56 7.41
N ALA A 276 43.88 -53.44 6.29
CA ALA A 276 43.90 -52.21 5.49
C ALA A 276 42.49 -51.84 4.96
N MET A 277 41.71 -52.84 4.53
CA MET A 277 40.32 -52.64 4.11
C MET A 277 39.43 -52.16 5.26
N LEU A 278 39.56 -52.72 6.47
CA LEU A 278 38.85 -52.27 7.67
C LEU A 278 39.19 -50.80 7.99
N THR A 279 40.47 -50.43 7.98
CA THR A 279 40.90 -49.05 8.22
C THR A 279 40.29 -48.08 7.22
N ASN A 280 40.33 -48.42 5.92
CA ASN A 280 39.72 -47.60 4.87
C ASN A 280 38.20 -47.50 5.05
N ASN A 281 37.53 -48.61 5.34
CA ASN A 281 36.10 -48.64 5.58
C ASN A 281 35.71 -47.78 6.79
N VAL A 282 36.47 -47.79 7.88
CA VAL A 282 36.23 -46.94 9.06
C VAL A 282 36.35 -45.45 8.72
N MET A 283 37.36 -45.07 7.92
CA MET A 283 37.49 -43.69 7.45
C MET A 283 36.32 -43.27 6.55
N ASP A 284 35.92 -44.13 5.61
CA ASP A 284 34.79 -43.88 4.71
C ASP A 284 33.47 -43.76 5.49
N ILE A 285 33.20 -44.69 6.41
CA ILE A 285 32.05 -44.69 7.32
C ILE A 285 31.98 -43.36 8.07
N THR A 286 33.08 -42.95 8.71
CA THR A 286 33.14 -41.71 9.49
C THR A 286 32.86 -40.48 8.62
N ARG A 287 33.38 -40.44 7.38
CA ARG A 287 33.14 -39.33 6.44
C ARG A 287 31.67 -39.28 6.00
N MET A 288 31.09 -40.43 5.65
CA MET A 288 29.69 -40.52 5.25
C MET A 288 28.75 -40.12 6.40
N GLU A 289 29.00 -40.59 7.62
CA GLU A 289 28.21 -40.21 8.81
C GLU A 289 28.24 -38.70 9.07
N ARG A 290 29.41 -38.05 8.96
CA ARG A 290 29.51 -36.59 9.10
C ARG A 290 28.72 -35.87 8.01
N HIS A 291 28.83 -36.33 6.77
CA HIS A 291 28.13 -35.72 5.64
C HIS A 291 26.61 -35.84 5.81
N ILE A 292 26.11 -37.03 6.17
CA ILE A 292 24.68 -37.22 6.42
C ILE A 292 24.20 -36.34 7.58
N ASN A 293 24.99 -36.20 8.66
CA ASN A 293 24.65 -35.31 9.76
C ASN A 293 24.56 -33.84 9.32
N GLU A 294 25.43 -33.38 8.43
CA GLU A 294 25.37 -32.04 7.85
C GLU A 294 24.13 -31.85 6.97
N LEU A 295 23.85 -32.81 6.08
CA LEU A 295 22.65 -32.80 5.24
C LEU A 295 21.38 -32.80 6.06
N ASN A 296 21.30 -33.62 7.12
CA ASN A 296 20.17 -33.62 8.05
C ASN A 296 19.94 -32.24 8.71
N ARG A 297 21.02 -31.54 9.11
CA ARG A 297 20.90 -30.19 9.70
C ARG A 297 20.39 -29.17 8.68
N ARG A 298 20.93 -29.19 7.46
CA ARG A 298 20.48 -28.32 6.37
C ARG A 298 19.02 -28.58 6.01
N MET A 299 18.66 -29.85 5.91
CA MET A 299 17.30 -30.30 5.61
C MET A 299 16.30 -29.89 6.70
N ALA A 300 16.66 -30.02 7.99
CA ALA A 300 15.82 -29.55 9.09
C ALA A 300 15.59 -28.03 9.05
N SER A 301 16.63 -27.25 8.73
CA SER A 301 16.51 -25.79 8.59
C SER A 301 15.61 -25.39 7.41
N ASP A 302 15.79 -26.01 6.24
CA ASP A 302 14.97 -25.72 5.06
C ASP A 302 13.52 -26.19 5.26
N TYR A 303 13.31 -27.31 5.98
CA TYR A 303 11.99 -27.76 6.40
C TYR A 303 11.26 -26.71 7.25
N GLU A 304 11.91 -26.19 8.29
CA GLU A 304 11.31 -25.16 9.15
C GLU A 304 11.01 -23.89 8.36
N SER A 305 11.89 -23.52 7.41
CA SER A 305 11.65 -22.40 6.50
C SER A 305 10.40 -22.60 5.65
N VAL A 306 10.26 -23.75 4.98
CA VAL A 306 9.09 -24.09 4.15
C VAL A 306 7.82 -24.08 5.00
N TYR A 307 7.82 -24.74 6.16
CA TYR A 307 6.68 -24.73 7.09
C TYR A 307 6.29 -23.29 7.48
N ASN A 308 7.26 -22.48 7.90
CA ASN A 308 7.02 -21.10 8.32
C ASN A 308 6.47 -20.24 7.19
N LYS A 309 7.01 -20.37 5.97
CA LYS A 309 6.51 -19.64 4.80
C LYS A 309 5.07 -20.00 4.48
N PHE A 310 4.72 -21.29 4.50
CA PHE A 310 3.34 -21.72 4.30
C PHE A 310 2.39 -21.10 5.35
N VAL A 311 2.72 -21.28 6.63
CA VAL A 311 1.91 -20.75 7.75
C VAL A 311 1.80 -19.22 7.72
N LYS A 312 2.83 -18.52 7.24
CA LYS A 312 2.82 -17.06 7.16
C LYS A 312 2.06 -16.56 5.94
N TYR A 313 2.29 -17.15 4.77
CA TYR A 313 1.93 -16.55 3.49
C TYR A 313 0.73 -17.16 2.79
N SER A 314 0.32 -18.39 3.11
CA SER A 314 -0.93 -18.97 2.58
C SER A 314 -2.15 -18.14 2.96
N ASP A 315 -3.21 -18.29 2.18
CA ASP A 315 -4.48 -17.65 2.48
C ASP A 315 -5.18 -18.32 3.70
N LYS A 316 -6.31 -17.77 4.12
CA LYS A 316 -7.05 -18.28 5.28
C LYS A 316 -7.72 -19.63 5.00
N GLU A 317 -8.20 -19.86 3.77
CA GLU A 317 -8.90 -21.07 3.39
C GLU A 317 -7.93 -22.25 3.29
N GLU A 318 -6.79 -22.05 2.64
CA GLU A 318 -5.67 -22.99 2.58
C GLU A 318 -5.17 -23.35 3.98
N LYS A 319 -4.97 -22.35 4.85
CA LYS A 319 -4.54 -22.61 6.24
C LYS A 319 -5.52 -23.49 6.99
N GLU A 320 -6.82 -23.26 6.82
CA GLU A 320 -7.83 -24.07 7.50
C GLU A 320 -7.91 -25.47 6.87
N GLN A 321 -7.80 -25.59 5.54
CA GLN A 321 -7.78 -26.87 4.83
C GLN A 321 -6.61 -27.78 5.28
N TYR A 322 -5.43 -27.21 5.51
CA TYR A 322 -4.22 -27.95 5.88
C TYR A 322 -3.94 -27.97 7.38
N LYS A 323 -4.81 -27.38 8.21
CA LYS A 323 -4.61 -27.21 9.66
C LYS A 323 -4.34 -28.51 10.41
N GLU A 324 -5.18 -29.52 10.20
CA GLU A 324 -5.02 -30.82 10.88
C GLU A 324 -3.69 -31.49 10.50
N ARG A 325 -3.33 -31.40 9.22
CA ARG A 325 -2.05 -31.90 8.70
C ARG A 325 -0.86 -31.16 9.30
N LEU A 326 -0.91 -29.83 9.37
CA LEU A 326 0.15 -29.01 9.97
C LEU A 326 0.32 -29.28 11.47
N GLU A 327 -0.77 -29.49 12.21
CA GLU A 327 -0.70 -29.85 13.63
C GLU A 327 -0.15 -31.27 13.83
N ASP A 328 -0.52 -32.23 12.99
CA ASP A 328 0.05 -33.59 13.03
C ASP A 328 1.56 -33.58 12.72
N VAL A 329 1.97 -32.86 11.68
CA VAL A 329 3.37 -32.63 11.33
C VAL A 329 4.16 -32.04 12.50
N LYS A 330 3.62 -30.97 13.11
CA LYS A 330 4.22 -30.31 14.26
C LYS A 330 4.34 -31.26 15.46
N LYS A 331 3.30 -32.04 15.75
CA LYS A 331 3.30 -33.02 16.84
C LYS A 331 4.38 -34.08 16.63
N LYS A 332 4.41 -34.72 15.46
CA LYS A 332 5.43 -35.72 15.09
C LYS A 332 6.84 -35.14 15.20
N TYR A 333 7.05 -33.94 14.64
CA TYR A 333 8.34 -33.25 14.69
C TYR A 333 8.81 -33.02 16.13
N LEU A 334 7.91 -32.57 17.01
CA LEU A 334 8.21 -32.37 18.44
C LEU A 334 8.50 -33.69 19.18
N GLU A 335 7.78 -34.77 18.87
CA GLU A 335 8.02 -36.10 19.45
C GLU A 335 9.40 -36.63 19.06
N PHE A 336 9.76 -36.55 17.78
CA PHE A 336 11.09 -36.94 17.32
C PHE A 336 12.20 -36.09 17.96
N ASN A 337 12.04 -34.77 18.04
CA ASN A 337 13.02 -33.89 18.66
C ASN A 337 13.22 -34.21 20.15
N LYS A 338 12.16 -34.55 20.88
CA LYS A 338 12.26 -35.00 22.28
C LYS A 338 13.07 -36.29 22.40
N GLU A 339 12.80 -37.27 21.54
CA GLU A 339 13.54 -38.53 21.56
C GLU A 339 15.01 -38.36 21.15
N ILE A 340 15.29 -37.55 20.12
CA ILE A 340 16.66 -37.21 19.71
C ILE A 340 17.40 -36.51 20.85
N HIS A 341 16.77 -35.54 21.51
CA HIS A 341 17.36 -34.82 22.64
C HIS A 341 17.67 -35.76 23.82
N LYS A 342 16.77 -36.70 24.12
CA LYS A 342 17.01 -37.74 25.14
C LYS A 342 18.26 -38.57 24.79
N LYS A 343 18.43 -38.94 23.52
CA LYS A 343 19.63 -39.65 23.07
C LYS A 343 20.90 -38.82 23.12
N ASP A 344 20.81 -37.51 22.90
CA ASP A 344 21.94 -36.60 23.11
C ASP A 344 22.38 -36.52 24.58
N LEU A 345 21.44 -36.53 25.52
CA LEU A 345 21.75 -36.60 26.95
C LEU A 345 22.39 -37.95 27.33
N GLU A 346 21.90 -39.07 26.78
CA GLU A 346 22.52 -40.39 26.96
C GLU A 346 23.96 -40.42 26.44
N LEU A 347 24.21 -39.87 25.25
CA LEU A 347 25.55 -39.74 24.65
C LEU A 347 26.49 -38.87 25.49
N LEU A 348 26.00 -37.74 26.01
CA LEU A 348 26.77 -36.86 26.88
C LEU A 348 27.18 -37.58 28.17
N ASN A 349 26.27 -38.35 28.76
CA ASN A 349 26.55 -39.12 29.98
C ASN A 349 27.61 -40.21 29.73
N ILE A 350 27.56 -40.91 28.59
CA ILE A 350 28.58 -41.89 28.23
C ILE A 350 29.93 -41.21 27.98
N THR A 351 29.94 -40.03 27.35
CA THR A 351 31.16 -39.26 27.12
C THR A 351 31.84 -38.88 28.44
N LYS A 352 31.07 -38.41 29.43
CA LYS A 352 31.58 -38.12 30.79
C LYS A 352 32.09 -39.37 31.52
N LYS A 353 31.46 -40.53 31.32
CA LYS A 353 31.93 -41.81 31.87
C LYS A 353 33.25 -42.24 31.25
N LEU A 354 33.43 -42.03 29.94
CA LEU A 354 34.66 -42.35 29.21
C LEU A 354 35.89 -41.58 29.73
N GLU A 355 35.72 -40.34 30.21
CA GLU A 355 36.81 -39.52 30.76
C GLU A 355 37.45 -40.14 32.02
N ASN A 356 36.69 -40.95 32.77
CA ASN A 356 37.12 -41.52 34.06
C ASN A 356 37.17 -43.06 34.07
N ALA A 357 37.00 -43.70 32.92
CA ALA A 357 36.90 -45.16 32.79
C ALA A 357 38.27 -45.85 32.77
N SER A 358 38.36 -47.05 33.33
CA SER A 358 39.51 -47.95 33.15
C SER A 358 39.60 -48.48 31.70
N ASP A 359 40.75 -48.99 31.27
CA ASP A 359 40.94 -49.43 29.87
C ASP A 359 39.98 -50.55 29.45
N ALA A 360 39.58 -51.43 30.38
CA ALA A 360 38.57 -52.46 30.14
C ALA A 360 37.13 -51.91 30.03
N GLU A 361 36.81 -50.85 30.77
CA GLU A 361 35.50 -50.18 30.72
C GLU A 361 35.36 -49.27 29.50
N LYS A 362 36.47 -48.68 29.03
CA LYS A 362 36.50 -47.83 27.84
C LYS A 362 35.97 -48.55 26.61
N GLU A 363 36.36 -49.81 26.41
CA GLU A 363 35.92 -50.59 25.25
C GLU A 363 34.39 -50.78 25.22
N GLN A 364 33.80 -51.16 26.36
CA GLN A 364 32.35 -51.30 26.48
C GLN A 364 31.60 -49.98 26.31
N LEU A 365 32.11 -48.89 26.90
CA LEU A 365 31.51 -47.56 26.78
C LEU A 365 31.62 -46.98 25.36
N LEU A 366 32.72 -47.27 24.65
CA LEU A 366 32.89 -46.90 23.24
C LEU A 366 31.89 -47.64 22.35
N GLN A 367 31.63 -48.93 22.61
CA GLN A 367 30.63 -49.71 21.89
C GLN A 367 29.21 -49.18 22.16
N GLN A 368 28.84 -48.93 23.42
CA GLN A 368 27.53 -48.33 23.77
C GLN A 368 27.34 -46.95 23.13
N ARG A 369 28.40 -46.12 23.12
CA ARG A 369 28.39 -44.82 22.47
C ARG A 369 28.10 -44.96 20.98
N LYS A 370 28.76 -45.91 20.30
CA LYS A 370 28.55 -46.17 18.87
C LYS A 370 27.12 -46.61 18.57
N GLU A 371 26.57 -47.56 19.34
CA GLU A 371 25.19 -48.03 19.18
C GLU A 371 24.16 -46.92 19.36
N LEU A 372 24.38 -46.02 20.33
CA LEU A 372 23.52 -44.85 20.54
C LEU A 372 23.65 -43.81 19.44
N GLN A 373 24.85 -43.60 18.90
CA GLN A 373 25.06 -42.76 17.73
C GLN A 373 24.31 -43.32 16.51
N ASP A 374 24.40 -44.64 16.27
CA ASP A 374 23.69 -45.33 15.19
C ASP A 374 22.16 -45.25 15.37
N TYR A 375 21.66 -45.42 16.59
CA TYR A 375 20.24 -45.29 16.88
C TYR A 375 19.74 -43.87 16.66
N LYS A 376 20.43 -42.87 17.21
CA LYS A 376 20.09 -41.44 17.02
C LYS A 376 20.06 -41.08 15.53
N PHE A 377 21.04 -41.59 14.80
CA PHE A 377 21.15 -41.40 13.37
C PHE A 377 19.93 -41.98 12.63
N LYS A 378 19.54 -43.24 12.91
CA LYS A 378 18.34 -43.86 12.34
C LYS A 378 17.07 -43.10 12.68
N LEU A 379 16.95 -42.62 13.91
CA LEU A 379 15.80 -41.85 14.37
C LEU A 379 15.65 -40.52 13.61
N SER A 380 16.76 -39.79 13.46
CA SER A 380 16.81 -38.54 12.70
C SER A 380 16.40 -38.75 11.24
N LEU A 381 16.80 -39.88 10.65
CA LEU A 381 16.43 -40.23 9.29
C LEU A 381 14.93 -40.53 9.13
N VAL A 382 14.35 -41.30 10.03
CA VAL A 382 12.90 -41.61 10.02
C VAL A 382 12.07 -40.33 10.18
N GLN A 383 12.45 -39.47 11.14
CA GLN A 383 11.84 -38.16 11.31
C GLN A 383 11.84 -37.41 9.99
N SER A 384 13.02 -37.32 9.37
CA SER A 384 13.23 -36.52 8.18
C SER A 384 12.38 -37.00 7.00
N LYS A 385 12.33 -38.31 6.73
CA LYS A 385 11.52 -38.89 5.65
C LYS A 385 10.02 -38.66 5.85
N GLN A 386 9.54 -38.88 7.08
CA GLN A 386 8.12 -38.72 7.40
C GLN A 386 7.68 -37.27 7.23
N VAL A 387 8.50 -36.35 7.75
CA VAL A 387 8.25 -34.92 7.71
C VAL A 387 8.30 -34.36 6.27
N VAL A 388 9.25 -34.81 5.45
CA VAL A 388 9.33 -34.42 4.02
C VAL A 388 8.10 -34.89 3.24
N THR A 389 7.64 -36.12 3.50
CA THR A 389 6.43 -36.65 2.87
C THR A 389 5.21 -35.81 3.19
N ASP A 390 5.06 -35.40 4.45
CA ASP A 390 3.90 -34.61 4.88
C ASP A 390 3.93 -33.16 4.33
N ILE A 391 5.11 -32.61 4.03
CA ILE A 391 5.28 -31.28 3.43
C ILE A 391 5.20 -31.27 1.90
N ALA A 392 5.61 -32.35 1.23
CA ALA A 392 5.70 -32.39 -0.23
C ALA A 392 4.37 -32.02 -0.93
N ASP A 393 3.26 -32.34 -0.28
CA ASP A 393 1.89 -32.10 -0.77
C ASP A 393 1.33 -30.70 -0.44
N LEU A 394 2.11 -29.83 0.22
CA LEU A 394 1.63 -28.47 0.51
C LEU A 394 1.57 -27.64 -0.78
N PRO A 395 0.47 -26.91 -1.02
CA PRO A 395 0.36 -26.01 -2.16
C PRO A 395 1.31 -24.82 -1.99
N ALA A 396 1.59 -24.14 -3.10
CA ALA A 396 2.45 -22.98 -3.08
C ALA A 396 1.74 -21.81 -2.39
N PRO A 397 2.30 -21.23 -1.30
CA PRO A 397 1.74 -20.05 -0.69
C PRO A 397 1.98 -18.80 -1.55
N ASP A 398 1.22 -17.73 -1.29
CA ASP A 398 1.40 -16.42 -1.92
C ASP A 398 2.63 -15.68 -1.38
N ILE A 399 3.83 -16.19 -1.69
CA ILE A 399 5.12 -15.58 -1.34
C ILE A 399 5.29 -14.27 -2.11
N TRP A 400 5.13 -14.33 -3.43
CA TRP A 400 4.98 -13.18 -4.29
C TRP A 400 3.52 -12.73 -4.27
N LYS A 401 3.32 -11.42 -4.16
CA LYS A 401 2.01 -10.79 -4.17
C LYS A 401 2.04 -9.51 -5.03
N PRO A 402 0.95 -9.11 -5.71
CA PRO A 402 0.93 -7.83 -6.41
C PRO A 402 1.27 -6.67 -5.47
N VAL A 403 2.12 -5.75 -5.92
CA VAL A 403 2.50 -4.54 -5.15
C VAL A 403 1.27 -3.73 -4.77
N GLY A 404 0.28 -3.61 -5.66
CA GLY A 404 -0.97 -2.90 -5.40
C GLY A 404 -1.73 -3.48 -4.20
N GLU A 405 -1.94 -4.80 -4.16
CA GLU A 405 -2.64 -5.47 -3.06
C GLU A 405 -1.83 -5.42 -1.76
N PHE A 406 -0.51 -5.63 -1.84
CA PHE A 406 0.35 -5.51 -0.67
C PHE A 406 0.36 -4.09 -0.11
N ALA A 407 0.38 -3.07 -0.98
CA ALA A 407 0.34 -1.66 -0.58
C ALA A 407 -0.96 -1.32 0.15
N ILE A 408 -2.11 -1.82 -0.30
CA ILE A 408 -3.41 -1.63 0.38
C ILE A 408 -3.31 -2.12 1.83
N GLU A 409 -2.82 -3.34 2.06
CA GLU A 409 -2.70 -3.91 3.40
C GLU A 409 -1.76 -3.10 4.30
N GLN A 410 -0.60 -2.69 3.78
CA GLN A 410 0.38 -1.95 4.58
C GLN A 410 -0.04 -0.51 4.84
N THR A 411 -0.62 0.17 3.85
CA THR A 411 -1.19 1.51 4.01
C THR A 411 -2.31 1.50 5.05
N ALA A 412 -3.24 0.53 4.99
CA ALA A 412 -4.30 0.40 5.98
C ALA A 412 -3.74 0.26 7.41
N LYS A 413 -2.68 -0.55 7.61
CA LYS A 413 -1.99 -0.68 8.90
C LYS A 413 -1.33 0.61 9.37
N THR A 414 -0.59 1.27 8.49
CA THR A 414 0.11 2.54 8.78
C THR A 414 -0.86 3.62 9.22
N VAL A 415 -1.93 3.82 8.45
CA VAL A 415 -2.95 4.84 8.70
C VAL A 415 -3.72 4.51 9.97
N ALA A 416 -4.09 3.24 10.18
CA ALA A 416 -4.79 2.81 11.38
C ALA A 416 -3.93 2.95 12.65
N GLY A 417 -2.64 2.60 12.58
CA GLY A 417 -1.70 2.75 13.69
C GLY A 417 -1.51 4.22 14.09
N ALA A 418 -1.25 5.08 13.10
CA ALA A 418 -1.04 6.51 13.33
C ALA A 418 -2.29 7.21 13.91
N LEU A 419 -3.47 6.94 13.35
CA LEU A 419 -4.74 7.48 13.85
C LEU A 419 -5.08 6.97 15.25
N THR A 420 -4.89 5.67 15.51
CA THR A 420 -5.11 5.09 16.86
C THR A 420 -4.22 5.77 17.89
N ARG A 421 -2.93 5.93 17.55
CA ARG A 421 -1.95 6.58 18.43
C ARG A 421 -2.32 8.03 18.71
N ALA A 422 -2.73 8.78 17.68
CA ALA A 422 -3.16 10.16 17.84
C ALA A 422 -4.44 10.28 18.69
N TYR A 423 -5.44 9.44 18.41
CA TYR A 423 -6.69 9.39 19.16
C TYR A 423 -6.42 9.11 20.64
N LYS A 424 -5.56 8.13 20.93
CA LYS A 424 -5.14 7.79 22.30
C LYS A 424 -4.55 8.99 23.03
N ASN A 425 -3.63 9.72 22.38
CA ASN A 425 -2.99 10.87 22.97
C ASN A 425 -3.99 12.01 23.23
N LEU A 426 -4.80 12.36 22.25
CA LEU A 426 -5.80 13.43 22.41
C LEU A 426 -6.88 13.07 23.44
N LYS A 427 -7.29 11.80 23.52
CA LYS A 427 -8.23 11.33 24.54
C LYS A 427 -7.68 11.51 25.96
N LYS A 428 -6.37 11.27 26.18
CA LYS A 428 -5.74 11.53 27.49
C LYS A 428 -5.79 13.00 27.89
N GLU A 429 -5.77 13.89 26.90
CA GLU A 429 -5.89 15.34 27.09
C GLU A 429 -7.34 15.84 27.12
N GLY A 430 -8.34 14.98 26.92
CA GLY A 430 -9.75 15.38 26.78
C GLY A 430 -10.05 16.16 25.49
N LYS A 431 -9.22 15.98 24.46
CA LYS A 431 -9.25 16.70 23.17
C LYS A 431 -9.59 15.77 22.00
N GLU A 432 -10.22 14.63 22.24
CA GLU A 432 -10.58 13.68 21.17
C GLU A 432 -11.49 14.31 20.09
N LYS A 433 -12.24 15.37 20.43
CA LYS A 433 -13.05 16.14 19.46
C LYS A 433 -12.21 17.01 18.51
N GLU A 434 -10.94 17.26 18.84
CA GLU A 434 -10.01 18.02 18.00
C GLU A 434 -9.31 17.14 16.95
N MET A 435 -9.61 15.83 16.96
CA MET A 435 -8.95 14.83 16.11
C MET A 435 -9.17 15.15 14.62
N PRO A 436 -8.12 15.45 13.83
CA PRO A 436 -8.24 15.50 12.38
C PRO A 436 -8.59 14.12 11.81
N PHE A 437 -9.04 14.08 10.57
CA PHE A 437 -9.23 12.81 9.85
C PHE A 437 -8.28 12.75 8.67
N LEU A 438 -7.88 11.54 8.30
CA LEU A 438 -7.07 11.31 7.13
C LEU A 438 -7.96 11.10 5.91
N ALA A 439 -7.59 11.74 4.80
CA ALA A 439 -8.23 11.56 3.50
C ALA A 439 -7.19 10.99 2.54
N LEU A 440 -7.38 9.72 2.15
CA LEU A 440 -6.46 9.04 1.23
C LEU A 440 -6.82 9.42 -0.20
N GLU A 441 -5.84 9.83 -0.99
CA GLU A 441 -6.02 10.36 -2.33
C GLU A 441 -5.50 9.40 -3.38
N ASN A 442 -6.24 9.23 -4.48
CA ASN A 442 -5.71 8.56 -5.67
C ASN A 442 -4.57 9.40 -6.26
N PHE A 443 -3.45 8.77 -6.56
CA PHE A 443 -2.35 9.41 -7.27
C PHE A 443 -2.37 9.01 -8.76
N PHE A 444 -1.23 9.02 -9.43
CA PHE A 444 -1.13 8.58 -10.81
C PHE A 444 -1.60 7.15 -11.01
N VAL A 445 -2.21 6.90 -12.17
CA VAL A 445 -2.85 5.63 -12.56
C VAL A 445 -1.92 4.41 -12.42
N ASN A 446 -0.60 4.57 -12.53
CA ASN A 446 0.33 3.44 -12.40
C ASN A 446 0.74 3.11 -10.95
N ALA A 447 0.25 3.89 -9.97
CA ALA A 447 0.51 3.69 -8.54
C ALA A 447 -0.61 2.88 -7.87
N PRO A 448 -0.35 2.25 -6.71
CA PRO A 448 -1.37 1.59 -5.91
C PRO A 448 -2.49 2.54 -5.52
N MET A 449 -3.71 2.04 -5.43
CA MET A 449 -4.86 2.81 -4.94
C MET A 449 -5.16 4.04 -5.81
N SER A 450 -4.74 4.01 -7.07
CA SER A 450 -5.03 5.05 -8.07
C SER A 450 -6.42 4.92 -8.69
N ARG A 451 -7.04 3.74 -8.59
CA ARG A 451 -8.40 3.44 -9.04
C ARG A 451 -9.38 3.50 -7.88
N ALA A 452 -10.62 3.87 -8.15
CA ALA A 452 -11.68 4.05 -7.17
C ALA A 452 -11.90 2.81 -6.30
N ARG A 453 -11.91 1.63 -6.91
CA ARG A 453 -12.09 0.37 -6.17
C ARG A 453 -11.00 0.15 -5.11
N GLU A 454 -9.74 0.32 -5.51
CA GLU A 454 -8.59 0.09 -4.64
C GLU A 454 -8.51 1.15 -3.53
N LEU A 455 -8.75 2.42 -3.87
CA LEU A 455 -8.78 3.51 -2.91
C LEU A 455 -9.91 3.34 -1.89
N LYS A 456 -11.09 2.90 -2.35
CA LYS A 456 -12.20 2.56 -1.47
C LYS A 456 -11.85 1.41 -0.54
N GLN A 457 -11.24 0.36 -1.08
CA GLN A 457 -10.84 -0.81 -0.33
C GLN A 457 -9.88 -0.45 0.81
N VAL A 458 -8.83 0.35 0.55
CA VAL A 458 -7.90 0.76 1.63
C VAL A 458 -8.58 1.59 2.71
N VAL A 459 -9.57 2.43 2.35
CA VAL A 459 -10.36 3.18 3.33
C VAL A 459 -11.22 2.26 4.19
N GLU A 460 -11.89 1.27 3.58
CA GLU A 460 -12.73 0.31 4.30
C GLU A 460 -11.92 -0.62 5.21
N GLU A 461 -10.80 -1.14 4.72
CA GLU A 461 -9.86 -1.95 5.50
C GLU A 461 -9.22 -1.14 6.63
N GLY A 462 -8.79 0.10 6.35
CA GLY A 462 -8.26 1.01 7.35
C GLY A 462 -9.29 1.31 8.45
N ARG A 463 -10.55 1.56 8.09
CA ARG A 463 -11.65 1.76 9.06
C ARG A 463 -11.85 0.54 9.95
N LYS A 464 -11.82 -0.65 9.37
CA LYS A 464 -11.93 -1.90 10.12
C LYS A 464 -10.78 -2.04 11.14
N LEU A 465 -9.54 -1.82 10.71
CA LEU A 465 -8.37 -1.89 11.59
C LEU A 465 -8.41 -0.80 12.68
N ILE A 466 -8.85 0.41 12.36
CA ILE A 466 -9.04 1.48 13.35
C ILE A 466 -10.07 1.05 14.40
N ALA A 467 -11.23 0.55 13.97
CA ALA A 467 -12.28 0.11 14.90
C ALA A 467 -11.79 -1.03 15.81
N GLU A 468 -11.08 -2.02 15.25
CA GLU A 468 -10.45 -3.11 16.02
C GLU A 468 -9.43 -2.58 17.04
N ASN A 469 -8.57 -1.65 16.62
CA ASN A 469 -7.57 -1.04 17.49
C ASN A 469 -8.21 -0.22 18.63
N LEU A 470 -9.23 0.60 18.33
CA LEU A 470 -9.94 1.40 19.33
C LEU A 470 -10.72 0.55 20.34
N GLN A 471 -11.20 -0.63 19.92
CA GLN A 471 -11.86 -1.60 20.79
C GLN A 471 -10.86 -2.31 21.71
N ASN A 472 -9.73 -2.76 21.15
CA ASN A 472 -8.78 -3.64 21.82
C ASN A 472 -7.70 -2.89 22.62
N ASP A 473 -7.45 -1.60 22.35
CA ASP A 473 -6.46 -0.83 23.12
C ASP A 473 -6.92 -0.68 24.58
N PRO A 474 -6.08 -1.06 25.56
CA PRO A 474 -6.46 -1.13 26.97
C PRO A 474 -6.78 0.23 27.61
N GLU A 475 -6.32 1.33 27.02
CA GLU A 475 -6.56 2.70 27.50
C GLU A 475 -7.74 3.37 26.77
N ILE A 476 -8.14 2.82 25.60
CA ILE A 476 -9.26 3.34 24.81
C ILE A 476 -10.56 2.58 25.11
N LYS A 477 -10.59 1.26 24.87
CA LYS A 477 -11.72 0.33 25.09
C LYS A 477 -13.10 0.86 24.68
N LEU A 478 -13.26 1.28 23.42
CA LEU A 478 -14.60 1.63 22.91
C LEU A 478 -15.47 0.39 22.69
N SER A 479 -16.80 0.54 22.77
CA SER A 479 -17.72 -0.49 22.31
C SER A 479 -17.63 -0.65 20.79
N LYS A 480 -17.93 -1.85 20.25
CA LYS A 480 -17.86 -2.14 18.81
C LYS A 480 -18.54 -1.06 17.95
N LYS A 481 -19.80 -0.74 18.25
CA LYS A 481 -20.57 0.28 17.51
C LYS A 481 -19.90 1.66 17.56
N LYS A 482 -19.42 2.07 18.74
CA LYS A 482 -18.76 3.37 18.89
C LYS A 482 -17.41 3.40 18.18
N ALA A 483 -16.67 2.29 18.19
CA ALA A 483 -15.40 2.17 17.48
C ALA A 483 -15.59 2.27 15.96
N GLU A 484 -16.64 1.63 15.42
CA GLU A 484 -17.03 1.74 14.00
C GLU A 484 -17.43 3.19 13.64
N GLU A 485 -18.25 3.84 14.45
CA GLU A 485 -18.65 5.25 14.25
C GLU A 485 -17.46 6.22 14.30
N GLU A 486 -16.49 5.99 15.20
CA GLU A 486 -15.27 6.81 15.25
C GLU A 486 -14.37 6.52 14.05
N ALA A 487 -14.21 5.26 13.63
CA ALA A 487 -13.41 4.91 12.46
C ALA A 487 -13.93 5.59 11.17
N GLU A 488 -15.26 5.63 10.96
CA GLU A 488 -15.88 6.34 9.83
C GLU A 488 -15.59 7.85 9.82
N LYS A 489 -15.44 8.45 11.00
CA LYS A 489 -15.08 9.87 11.13
C LYS A 489 -13.61 10.13 10.81
N LEU A 490 -12.72 9.19 11.18
CA LEU A 490 -11.26 9.35 11.16
C LEU A 490 -10.59 9.04 9.83
N LEU A 491 -11.23 8.26 8.95
CA LEU A 491 -10.65 7.89 7.66
C LEU A 491 -11.65 8.02 6.52
N ALA A 492 -11.24 8.68 5.44
CA ALA A 492 -12.03 8.90 4.23
C ALA A 492 -11.13 8.93 2.99
N ALA A 493 -11.73 9.17 1.83
CA ALA A 493 -11.01 9.41 0.58
C ALA A 493 -11.04 10.89 0.17
N THR A 494 -9.94 11.34 -0.44
CA THR A 494 -9.90 12.46 -1.38
C THR A 494 -9.98 11.90 -2.79
N TRP A 495 -10.87 12.44 -3.62
CA TRP A 495 -10.90 12.10 -5.04
C TRP A 495 -10.25 13.21 -5.86
N ASP A 496 -9.08 12.93 -6.43
CA ASP A 496 -8.42 13.82 -7.38
C ASP A 496 -8.88 13.49 -8.80
N VAL A 497 -9.57 14.46 -9.41
CA VAL A 497 -10.18 14.30 -10.73
C VAL A 497 -9.19 14.44 -11.88
N GLY A 498 -8.05 15.10 -11.67
CA GLY A 498 -6.99 15.22 -12.66
C GLY A 498 -6.15 13.96 -12.75
N HIS A 499 -5.81 13.37 -11.61
CA HIS A 499 -5.05 12.13 -11.51
C HIS A 499 -5.75 10.97 -12.25
N ILE A 500 -7.06 10.79 -12.05
CA ILE A 500 -7.80 9.70 -12.73
C ILE A 500 -7.91 9.92 -14.24
N ASN A 501 -7.92 11.18 -14.71
CA ASN A 501 -7.92 11.50 -16.14
C ASN A 501 -6.63 11.06 -16.85
N ASN A 502 -5.56 10.78 -16.09
CA ASN A 502 -4.34 10.18 -16.64
C ASN A 502 -4.54 8.76 -17.18
N LEU A 503 -5.74 8.16 -17.04
CA LEU A 503 -6.12 6.92 -17.74
C LEU A 503 -5.98 7.06 -19.25
N ARG A 504 -5.96 8.28 -19.78
CA ARG A 504 -5.62 8.52 -21.18
C ARG A 504 -4.24 8.00 -21.58
N LYS A 505 -3.25 7.99 -20.67
CA LYS A 505 -1.94 7.35 -20.92
C LYS A 505 -2.05 5.87 -21.25
N ALA A 506 -3.07 5.20 -20.72
CA ALA A 506 -3.34 3.81 -21.01
C ALA A 506 -3.98 3.62 -22.39
N GLY A 507 -4.47 4.68 -23.04
CA GLY A 507 -5.10 4.63 -24.37
C GLY A 507 -6.62 4.87 -24.37
N TYR A 508 -7.25 5.13 -23.21
CA TYR A 508 -8.66 5.54 -23.15
C TYR A 508 -8.84 6.96 -23.68
N GLU A 509 -9.79 7.20 -24.58
CA GLU A 509 -10.03 8.53 -25.14
C GLU A 509 -11.52 8.88 -25.28
N GLY A 510 -11.80 10.17 -25.47
CA GLY A 510 -13.13 10.68 -25.78
C GLY A 510 -14.21 10.28 -24.77
N GLU A 511 -15.36 9.85 -25.29
CA GLU A 511 -16.53 9.49 -24.47
C GLU A 511 -16.29 8.22 -23.62
N GLU A 512 -15.40 7.33 -24.05
CA GLU A 512 -15.04 6.13 -23.27
C GLU A 512 -14.28 6.51 -22.01
N LEU A 513 -13.25 7.36 -22.13
CA LEU A 513 -12.51 7.89 -20.98
C LEU A 513 -13.46 8.62 -20.02
N LYS A 514 -14.32 9.48 -20.56
CA LYS A 514 -15.32 10.21 -19.77
C LYS A 514 -16.22 9.26 -18.97
N ASN A 515 -16.80 8.26 -19.64
CA ASN A 515 -17.69 7.30 -18.99
C ASN A 515 -16.96 6.44 -17.94
N LEU A 516 -15.70 6.08 -18.20
CA LEU A 516 -14.87 5.36 -17.24
C LEU A 516 -14.59 6.21 -15.99
N VAL A 517 -14.18 7.48 -16.16
CA VAL A 517 -13.95 8.40 -15.03
C VAL A 517 -15.22 8.62 -14.20
N ILE A 518 -16.38 8.76 -14.85
CA ILE A 518 -17.68 8.87 -14.15
C ILE A 518 -18.01 7.59 -13.38
N LYS A 519 -17.73 6.42 -13.97
CA LYS A 519 -17.92 5.12 -13.30
C LYS A 519 -17.05 4.99 -12.05
N GLU A 520 -15.76 5.32 -12.16
CA GLU A 520 -14.82 5.33 -11.02
C GLU A 520 -15.32 6.29 -9.92
N THR A 521 -15.77 7.48 -10.32
CA THR A 521 -16.33 8.48 -9.38
C THR A 521 -17.53 7.92 -8.60
N LYS A 522 -18.48 7.25 -9.27
CA LYS A 522 -19.63 6.61 -8.61
C LYS A 522 -19.21 5.56 -7.59
N GLU A 523 -18.15 4.83 -7.89
CA GLU A 523 -17.66 3.75 -7.03
C GLU A 523 -17.03 4.26 -5.74
N ILE A 524 -16.23 5.34 -5.80
CA ILE A 524 -15.53 5.95 -4.65
C ILE A 524 -16.40 6.95 -3.87
N ALA A 525 -17.44 7.51 -4.47
CA ALA A 525 -18.31 8.52 -3.88
C ALA A 525 -18.76 8.23 -2.43
N PRO A 526 -19.14 6.99 -2.03
CA PRO A 526 -19.61 6.70 -0.67
C PRO A 526 -18.58 6.97 0.44
N VAL A 527 -17.28 6.94 0.13
CA VAL A 527 -16.21 7.17 1.10
C VAL A 527 -15.48 8.50 0.89
N THR A 528 -15.86 9.26 -0.15
CA THR A 528 -15.23 10.53 -0.51
C THR A 528 -15.75 11.66 0.38
N ARG A 529 -14.85 12.36 1.08
CA ARG A 529 -15.18 13.55 1.91
C ARG A 529 -14.32 14.77 1.55
N HIS A 530 -13.45 14.63 0.56
CA HIS A 530 -12.59 15.68 0.04
C HIS A 530 -12.42 15.50 -1.47
N VAL A 531 -12.24 16.58 -2.22
CA VAL A 531 -12.06 16.52 -3.67
C VAL A 531 -10.97 17.51 -4.06
N HIS A 532 -10.01 17.02 -4.84
CA HIS A 532 -9.08 17.88 -5.55
C HIS A 532 -9.58 18.04 -6.98
N ILE A 533 -9.79 19.30 -7.36
CA ILE A 533 -10.31 19.70 -8.64
C ILE A 533 -9.15 20.27 -9.43
N THR A 534 -8.76 19.58 -10.47
CA THR A 534 -7.80 20.09 -11.42
C THR A 534 -8.13 19.63 -12.82
N ASP A 535 -7.77 20.42 -13.82
CA ASP A 535 -7.98 20.08 -15.22
C ASP A 535 -6.64 19.79 -15.89
N ASN A 536 -6.66 18.87 -16.86
CA ASN A 536 -5.49 18.50 -17.63
C ASN A 536 -5.93 17.83 -18.94
N PHE A 537 -4.96 17.39 -19.75
CA PHE A 537 -5.21 16.72 -21.03
C PHE A 537 -5.11 15.19 -20.96
N GLY A 538 -4.83 14.62 -19.79
CA GLY A 538 -4.72 13.19 -19.51
C GLY A 538 -3.33 12.56 -19.76
N PHE A 539 -2.33 13.30 -20.23
CA PHE A 539 -0.94 12.79 -20.39
C PHE A 539 0.02 13.28 -19.32
N PHE A 540 -0.29 14.38 -18.66
CA PHE A 540 0.49 14.91 -17.56
C PHE A 540 -0.48 15.60 -16.65
N ASP A 541 -0.19 15.57 -15.36
CA ASP A 541 -0.95 16.40 -14.44
C ASP A 541 -0.49 17.85 -14.57
N SER A 542 -1.23 18.59 -15.40
CA SER A 542 -0.84 19.93 -15.84
C SER A 542 -1.28 21.01 -14.86
N HIS A 543 -2.09 20.66 -13.85
CA HIS A 543 -2.68 21.56 -12.89
C HIS A 543 -3.32 22.81 -13.53
N LEU A 544 -4.19 22.62 -14.53
CA LEU A 544 -4.89 23.71 -15.20
C LEU A 544 -6.17 24.10 -14.44
N PRO A 545 -6.64 25.36 -14.60
CA PRO A 545 -7.95 25.76 -14.12
C PRO A 545 -9.08 24.92 -14.76
N PRO A 546 -10.18 24.66 -14.03
CA PRO A 546 -11.34 23.95 -14.55
C PRO A 546 -11.87 24.55 -15.87
N GLY A 547 -12.06 23.71 -16.88
CA GLY A 547 -12.58 24.09 -18.21
C GLY A 547 -11.52 24.36 -19.27
N MET A 548 -10.23 24.22 -18.94
CA MET A 548 -9.13 24.40 -19.88
C MET A 548 -8.59 23.07 -20.45
N GLY A 549 -8.98 21.93 -19.87
CA GLY A 549 -8.59 20.59 -20.29
C GLY A 549 -9.77 19.75 -20.75
N ASN A 550 -9.70 18.44 -20.51
CA ASN A 550 -10.74 17.47 -20.90
C ASN A 550 -11.32 16.67 -19.73
N VAL A 551 -11.03 17.03 -18.48
CA VAL A 551 -11.58 16.33 -17.31
C VAL A 551 -13.09 16.60 -17.22
N PRO A 552 -13.96 15.59 -17.03
CA PRO A 552 -15.42 15.77 -16.92
C PRO A 552 -15.85 16.28 -15.54
N ILE A 553 -15.25 17.39 -15.07
CA ILE A 553 -15.36 17.91 -13.69
C ILE A 553 -16.82 18.10 -13.24
N LYS A 554 -17.67 18.67 -14.10
CA LYS A 554 -19.09 18.92 -13.73
C LYS A 554 -19.88 17.64 -13.50
N ASP A 555 -19.63 16.62 -14.33
CA ASP A 555 -20.30 15.33 -14.19
C ASP A 555 -19.81 14.64 -12.91
N ILE A 556 -18.50 14.70 -12.62
CA ILE A 556 -17.93 14.19 -11.36
C ILE A 556 -18.56 14.88 -10.15
N MET A 557 -18.59 16.21 -10.12
CA MET A 557 -19.15 16.97 -9.00
C MET A 557 -20.64 16.73 -8.80
N ARG A 558 -21.40 16.47 -9.88
CA ARG A 558 -22.82 16.09 -9.79
C ARG A 558 -23.00 14.75 -9.09
N GLU A 559 -22.26 13.74 -9.51
CA GLU A 559 -22.33 12.38 -8.96
C GLU A 559 -21.93 12.36 -7.47
N LEU A 560 -20.84 13.06 -7.12
CA LEU A 560 -20.44 13.24 -5.72
C LEU A 560 -21.51 13.98 -4.91
N GLY A 561 -22.04 15.08 -5.45
CA GLY A 561 -23.06 15.90 -4.80
C GLY A 561 -24.36 15.14 -4.52
N GLU A 562 -24.79 14.24 -5.40
CA GLU A 562 -25.96 13.39 -5.17
C GLU A 562 -25.75 12.43 -4.00
N VAL A 563 -24.59 11.79 -3.92
CA VAL A 563 -24.23 10.88 -2.82
C VAL A 563 -24.12 11.65 -1.50
N TRP A 564 -23.47 12.82 -1.49
CA TRP A 564 -23.34 13.64 -0.29
C TRP A 564 -24.69 14.13 0.22
N LYS A 565 -25.58 14.61 -0.66
CA LYS A 565 -26.95 15.00 -0.28
C LYS A 565 -27.71 13.84 0.35
N LYS A 566 -27.52 12.62 -0.17
CA LYS A 566 -28.13 11.41 0.39
C LYS A 566 -27.56 11.11 1.78
N GLN A 567 -26.23 11.10 1.92
CA GLN A 567 -25.57 10.84 3.20
C GLN A 567 -25.90 11.90 4.27
N GLU A 568 -26.03 13.16 3.88
CA GLU A 568 -26.45 14.26 4.75
C GLU A 568 -27.88 14.03 5.28
N LYS A 569 -28.83 13.69 4.38
CA LYS A 569 -30.21 13.35 4.77
C LYS A 569 -30.30 12.13 5.69
N GLU A 570 -29.41 11.16 5.50
CA GLU A 570 -29.33 9.95 6.33
C GLU A 570 -28.56 10.18 7.65
N GLY A 571 -28.00 11.37 7.88
CA GLY A 571 -27.16 11.67 9.05
C GLY A 571 -25.83 10.90 9.07
N LYS A 572 -25.40 10.37 7.92
CA LYS A 572 -24.16 9.58 7.76
C LYS A 572 -22.96 10.43 7.34
N LEU A 573 -23.19 11.69 6.99
CA LEU A 573 -22.13 12.61 6.59
C LEU A 573 -21.63 13.37 7.82
N PRO A 574 -20.43 13.07 8.37
CA PRO A 574 -20.00 13.67 9.63
C PRO A 574 -19.70 15.17 9.50
N GLN A 575 -19.28 15.60 8.31
CA GLN A 575 -19.06 17.00 7.97
C GLN A 575 -19.25 17.22 6.48
N LYS A 576 -19.59 18.45 6.07
CA LYS A 576 -19.69 18.82 4.66
C LYS A 576 -18.34 18.61 3.95
N PRO A 577 -18.31 17.89 2.81
CA PRO A 577 -17.12 17.71 1.99
C PRO A 577 -16.56 19.03 1.50
N ARG A 578 -15.26 19.04 1.23
CA ARG A 578 -14.54 20.22 0.74
C ARG A 578 -13.97 19.94 -0.63
N SER A 579 -13.94 20.97 -1.45
CA SER A 579 -13.40 20.92 -2.81
C SER A 579 -12.30 21.96 -2.94
N ILE A 580 -11.10 21.52 -3.29
CA ILE A 580 -9.91 22.36 -3.44
C ILE A 580 -9.55 22.41 -4.91
N VAL A 581 -9.41 23.60 -5.48
CA VAL A 581 -9.04 23.78 -6.89
C VAL A 581 -7.53 23.90 -7.00
N GLU A 582 -6.90 22.83 -7.48
CA GLU A 582 -5.46 22.66 -7.53
C GLU A 582 -4.89 23.06 -8.89
N ALA A 583 -4.89 24.36 -9.15
CA ALA A 583 -4.31 24.94 -10.36
C ALA A 583 -2.93 25.60 -10.06
N GLY A 584 -2.12 24.95 -9.23
CA GLY A 584 -0.81 25.45 -8.79
C GLY A 584 0.19 25.60 -9.93
N GLY A 585 0.20 24.66 -10.88
CA GLY A 585 1.03 24.73 -12.08
C GLY A 585 0.71 25.94 -12.96
N PHE A 586 -0.57 26.26 -13.13
CA PHE A 586 -1.00 27.48 -13.82
C PHE A 586 -0.48 28.75 -13.14
N VAL A 587 -0.55 28.84 -11.81
CA VAL A 587 0.00 29.98 -11.07
C VAL A 587 1.53 30.07 -11.26
N ALA A 588 2.24 28.95 -11.18
CA ALA A 588 3.70 28.92 -11.26
C ALA A 588 4.22 29.26 -12.66
N GLU A 589 3.63 28.70 -13.70
CA GLU A 589 4.14 28.80 -15.07
C GLU A 589 3.51 29.97 -15.86
N ILE A 590 2.25 30.31 -15.58
CA ILE A 590 1.52 31.37 -16.30
C ILE A 590 1.45 32.67 -15.47
N GLY A 591 1.62 32.60 -14.15
CA GLY A 591 1.61 33.78 -13.27
C GLY A 591 0.23 34.42 -13.07
N GLN A 592 -0.85 33.69 -13.39
CA GLN A 592 -2.23 34.17 -13.28
C GLN A 592 -2.99 33.47 -12.16
N ASP A 593 -3.95 34.17 -11.54
CA ASP A 593 -4.81 33.61 -10.51
C ASP A 593 -5.94 32.75 -11.14
N PRO A 594 -6.02 31.45 -10.83
CA PRO A 594 -7.03 30.56 -11.40
C PRO A 594 -8.45 30.80 -10.85
N THR A 595 -8.61 31.64 -9.82
CA THR A 595 -9.87 31.85 -9.10
C THR A 595 -11.00 32.32 -10.03
N ILE A 596 -10.74 33.27 -10.93
CA ILE A 596 -11.78 33.82 -11.81
C ILE A 596 -12.25 32.76 -12.81
N HIS A 597 -11.32 32.05 -13.45
CA HIS A 597 -11.63 30.96 -14.38
C HIS A 597 -12.46 29.86 -13.71
N THR A 598 -12.14 29.57 -12.46
CA THR A 598 -12.87 28.60 -11.65
C THR A 598 -14.32 29.03 -11.44
N PHE A 599 -14.56 30.29 -11.06
CA PHE A 599 -15.92 30.81 -10.84
C PHE A 599 -16.74 30.86 -12.13
N GLU A 600 -16.12 31.24 -13.24
CA GLU A 600 -16.75 31.22 -14.57
C GLU A 600 -17.14 29.80 -14.96
N PHE A 601 -16.24 28.82 -14.76
CA PHE A 601 -16.51 27.43 -15.06
C PHE A 601 -17.68 26.89 -14.23
N PHE A 602 -17.70 27.11 -12.92
CA PHE A 602 -18.77 26.61 -12.05
C PHE A 602 -20.02 27.48 -12.03
N GLY A 603 -20.10 28.55 -12.83
CA GLY A 603 -21.20 29.49 -12.78
C GLY A 603 -21.45 29.97 -11.34
N SER A 604 -20.40 30.33 -10.61
CA SER A 604 -20.60 30.78 -9.23
C SER A 604 -21.45 32.07 -9.21
N PRO A 605 -22.34 32.25 -8.22
CA PRO A 605 -23.12 33.48 -8.11
C PRO A 605 -22.22 34.63 -7.65
N LEU A 606 -22.45 35.84 -8.19
CA LEU A 606 -21.69 37.05 -7.81
C LEU A 606 -22.02 37.54 -6.39
N TYR A 607 -23.24 37.33 -5.90
CA TYR A 607 -23.66 37.66 -4.55
C TYR A 607 -24.35 36.49 -3.86
N LYS A 608 -24.49 36.56 -2.53
CA LYS A 608 -25.11 35.49 -1.71
C LYS A 608 -26.63 35.63 -1.57
N VAL A 609 -27.23 36.77 -1.93
CA VAL A 609 -28.64 37.10 -1.64
C VAL A 609 -29.33 37.68 -2.88
N GLY A 610 -30.53 37.16 -3.20
CA GLY A 610 -31.40 37.65 -4.29
C GLY A 610 -31.20 36.96 -5.65
N PRO A 611 -32.04 37.28 -6.66
CA PRO A 611 -31.79 36.83 -8.04
C PRO A 611 -30.46 37.43 -8.49
N THR A 612 -29.47 36.55 -8.68
CA THR A 612 -28.06 36.91 -8.72
C THR A 612 -27.49 36.63 -10.10
N PRO A 613 -26.74 37.59 -10.70
CA PRO A 613 -25.99 37.30 -11.90
C PRO A 613 -24.89 36.29 -11.58
N TYR A 614 -24.61 35.39 -12.53
CA TYR A 614 -23.55 34.39 -12.41
C TYR A 614 -22.29 34.82 -13.16
N PHE A 615 -21.13 34.36 -12.70
CA PHE A 615 -19.86 34.57 -13.40
C PHE A 615 -19.89 34.02 -14.85
N SER A 616 -20.74 33.03 -15.14
CA SER A 616 -20.93 32.42 -16.47
C SER A 616 -21.79 33.24 -17.44
N GLU A 617 -22.59 34.20 -16.97
CA GLU A 617 -23.59 34.91 -17.79
C GLU A 617 -22.99 36.07 -18.62
N LYS A 618 -21.75 36.48 -18.35
CA LYS A 618 -21.04 37.50 -19.15
C LYS A 618 -19.63 37.05 -19.55
N PRO A 619 -19.48 36.02 -20.39
CA PRO A 619 -18.17 35.59 -20.88
C PRO A 619 -17.52 36.72 -21.69
N GLY A 620 -16.36 37.20 -21.26
CA GLY A 620 -15.58 38.22 -21.99
C GLY A 620 -15.88 39.68 -21.64
N TYR A 621 -16.89 39.97 -20.80
CA TYR A 621 -16.91 41.25 -20.09
C TYR A 621 -16.01 41.11 -18.88
N SER A 622 -15.12 42.07 -18.72
CA SER A 622 -14.06 42.16 -17.74
C SER A 622 -14.55 42.27 -16.29
N ILE A 623 -15.56 41.50 -15.85
CA ILE A 623 -15.97 41.43 -14.44
C ILE A 623 -14.75 41.04 -13.62
N GLY A 624 -13.96 40.04 -14.03
CA GLY A 624 -12.69 39.69 -13.37
C GLY A 624 -11.65 40.82 -13.31
N PHE A 625 -11.71 41.78 -14.24
CA PHE A 625 -10.82 42.96 -14.27
C PHE A 625 -11.34 44.10 -13.39
N THR A 626 -12.66 44.22 -13.16
CA THR A 626 -13.28 45.11 -12.17
C THR A 626 -13.45 44.49 -10.77
N TYR A 627 -13.39 43.16 -10.64
CA TYR A 627 -13.50 42.37 -9.39
C TYR A 627 -12.16 41.85 -8.87
N SER A 628 -11.04 42.41 -9.36
CA SER A 628 -9.74 42.05 -8.80
C SER A 628 -9.64 42.55 -7.36
N PRO A 629 -9.29 41.70 -6.38
CA PRO A 629 -9.10 42.10 -4.97
C PRO A 629 -7.97 43.13 -4.78
N HIS A 630 -7.21 43.41 -5.85
CA HIS A 630 -6.06 44.32 -5.88
C HIS A 630 -6.29 45.60 -6.71
N VAL A 631 -7.46 45.79 -7.32
CA VAL A 631 -7.74 46.97 -8.15
C VAL A 631 -8.76 47.85 -7.44
N GLU A 632 -8.39 49.11 -7.21
CA GLU A 632 -9.19 50.14 -6.50
C GLU A 632 -10.50 50.54 -7.22
N THR A 633 -10.94 49.81 -8.24
CA THR A 633 -12.03 50.23 -9.14
C THR A 633 -13.42 49.71 -8.74
N PHE A 634 -13.64 49.33 -7.49
CA PHE A 634 -15.01 49.29 -6.97
C PHE A 634 -15.45 50.73 -6.67
N VAL A 635 -15.88 51.43 -7.73
CA VAL A 635 -16.23 52.87 -7.74
C VAL A 635 -17.42 53.21 -6.82
N GLU A 636 -18.04 52.25 -6.14
CA GLU A 636 -19.28 52.45 -5.36
C GLU A 636 -19.10 52.37 -3.83
N PHE A 637 -17.93 52.04 -3.29
CA PHE A 637 -17.71 51.96 -1.83
C PHE A 637 -16.72 53.03 -1.32
N PRO A 638 -17.02 53.75 -0.21
CA PRO A 638 -16.14 54.79 0.29
C PRO A 638 -14.76 54.24 0.68
N GLN A 639 -13.70 54.87 0.17
CA GLN A 639 -12.30 54.49 0.39
C GLN A 639 -11.91 54.42 1.88
N GLN A 640 -12.66 55.12 2.74
CA GLN A 640 -12.51 55.08 4.19
C GLN A 640 -12.81 53.70 4.78
N HIS A 641 -13.76 52.94 4.22
CA HIS A 641 -14.07 51.58 4.69
C HIS A 641 -12.95 50.60 4.33
N PHE A 642 -12.42 50.68 3.10
CA PHE A 642 -11.27 49.87 2.70
C PHE A 642 -10.03 50.19 3.56
N ASN A 643 -9.79 51.48 3.85
CA ASN A 643 -8.68 51.88 4.71
C ASN A 643 -8.78 51.41 6.16
N LEU A 644 -10.00 51.30 6.72
CA LEU A 644 -10.24 50.83 8.09
C LEU A 644 -10.34 49.29 8.20
N TYR A 645 -10.94 48.63 7.21
CA TYR A 645 -11.35 47.22 7.29
C TYR A 645 -10.66 46.29 6.27
N GLY A 646 -9.80 46.80 5.39
CA GLY A 646 -9.16 46.03 4.29
C GLY A 646 -10.03 45.96 3.02
N SER A 647 -9.46 45.52 1.88
CA SER A 647 -10.18 45.31 0.61
C SER A 647 -10.44 43.85 0.26
N SER A 648 -10.25 42.92 1.19
CA SER A 648 -10.49 41.50 0.92
C SER A 648 -11.98 41.12 0.98
N PHE A 649 -12.39 40.20 0.10
CA PHE A 649 -13.73 39.57 0.15
C PHE A 649 -13.97 38.76 1.44
N THR A 650 -12.94 38.54 2.27
CA THR A 650 -13.02 37.91 3.59
C THR A 650 -13.21 38.92 4.73
N THR A 651 -13.30 40.22 4.46
CA THR A 651 -13.44 41.31 5.46
C THR A 651 -12.28 41.35 6.47
N LEU A 652 -11.08 40.96 6.03
CA LEU A 652 -9.91 40.81 6.88
C LEU A 652 -9.34 42.19 7.23
N PRO A 653 -9.34 42.63 8.49
CA PRO A 653 -8.85 43.96 8.84
C PRO A 653 -7.36 44.14 8.51
N LYS A 654 -6.92 45.37 8.17
CA LYS A 654 -5.50 45.67 7.93
C LYS A 654 -4.58 45.20 9.05
N THR A 655 -5.04 45.25 10.30
CA THR A 655 -4.27 44.80 11.48
C THR A 655 -4.00 43.30 11.50
N PHE A 656 -4.82 42.50 10.80
CA PHE A 656 -4.67 41.05 10.69
C PHE A 656 -4.09 40.58 9.34
N GLY A 657 -3.69 41.52 8.47
CA GLY A 657 -3.04 41.22 7.20
C GLY A 657 -3.90 41.46 5.95
N GLY A 658 -5.03 42.14 6.10
CA GLY A 658 -5.85 42.60 4.98
C GLY A 658 -5.10 43.63 4.15
N GLU A 659 -5.07 43.44 2.83
CA GLU A 659 -4.44 44.39 1.91
C GLU A 659 -5.45 45.41 1.39
N VAL A 660 -4.94 46.59 1.01
CA VAL A 660 -5.64 47.62 0.23
C VAL A 660 -4.62 48.13 -0.77
N GLY A 661 -5.05 48.36 -2.01
CA GLY A 661 -4.22 48.79 -3.14
C GLY A 661 -3.03 49.68 -2.73
N GLY A 662 -1.82 49.25 -3.10
CA GLY A 662 -0.58 50.00 -2.88
C GLY A 662 0.07 49.91 -1.49
N SER A 663 -0.44 49.11 -0.55
CA SER A 663 0.18 48.95 0.79
C SER A 663 0.44 47.49 1.17
N SER A 664 1.68 47.20 1.55
CA SER A 664 2.11 45.87 2.04
C SER A 664 1.62 45.61 3.47
N SER A 665 1.15 44.38 3.71
CA SER A 665 0.68 43.90 5.02
C SER A 665 1.74 44.04 6.12
N ARG A 666 1.32 44.50 7.31
CA ARG A 666 2.17 44.55 8.52
C ARG A 666 2.35 43.18 9.19
N PHE A 667 1.53 42.19 8.81
CA PHE A 667 1.46 40.88 9.47
C PHE A 667 2.22 39.78 8.69
N SER A 668 2.56 40.03 7.42
CA SER A 668 3.19 39.05 6.50
C SER A 668 4.71 38.88 6.67
N GLY A 669 5.29 39.27 7.80
CA GLY A 669 6.72 39.10 8.06
C GLY A 669 7.64 40.00 7.23
N THR A 670 7.11 41.07 6.63
CA THR A 670 7.92 42.09 5.94
C THR A 670 8.77 42.83 6.98
N PRO A 671 10.11 42.89 6.83
CA PRO A 671 10.96 43.66 7.74
C PRO A 671 10.53 45.12 7.72
N ASN A 672 10.35 45.72 8.90
CA ASN A 672 10.18 47.15 9.01
C ASN A 672 11.50 47.82 8.60
N ASN A 673 11.49 48.64 7.56
CA ASN A 673 12.47 49.72 7.40
C ASN A 673 11.93 50.99 8.05
#